data_AF-A0A7Y4ZHN1-F1
#
_entry.id   AF-A0A7Y4ZHN1-F1
#
_cell.length_a   1.000
_cell.length_b   1.000
_cell.length_c   1.000
_cell.angle_alpha   90.00
_cell.angle_beta   90.00
_cell.angle_gamma   90.00
#
_symmetry.space_group_name_H-M   'P 1'
#
loop_
_entity.id
_entity.type
_entity.pdbx_description
1 polymer ?
#
loop_
_entity_poly.entity_id
_entity_poly.type
_entity_poly.pdbx_seq_one_letter_code
_entity_poly.pdbx_strand_id
1 'polypeptide(L)'
;MASKSLTRTDSGKTRRVIVVGGGLAGLTTVIKLCEAGVPVDLFSLVPVKRSHSVCAQGGINASVNTKGEGDSPRVHLEETVYGGDFLANQPPVKGMADAAPGIVYMLDRMGVPFNRTAEGLLDFRRFGGTLFHRTAFAGATTGQQLLYALDEQVRRYETVDVEDEKGILVKGEKMVRKFEFWDFLSLVQDDNGRAIGIVAQDLKSMEIDSFVGEAVCLATGGPGIVFGKSTNSVINTGTAASAVYQQGACYANGEFIQIHPTAIPGADKLRLISESARGEGGRVWVPKDAKERRRGKDVPEKDRDYFLEAKYPGYGNLVPRDIAARELFLKCFHENKGVYNDKSQKNELEVYLDLTHIPEPTLRRKLAGILEIYEKFVGEDPYHNPMRVFPAVHYSMGGLWVDFERREDGGLVRGSARNQATNIEGLYAAGECDYQYHGANRLGANSLLSCIYAGLEAGPSIATYIKGLTKSSFDVGSSVFEKAENREKANYQAVLKMDGKENAYKLHEELSIMMLRDCTIERHNAVLDKVIAKVDEVEERSKKIGITDTSGRANMGAQFIRHFKNMVVLARVIAQGARNRDESRGAHFKPDFKQRDDENWLRTTLAFYGENGNKSEVKYVREFDYNVAGKPLHATDKVDITLVTPRARKYETAGAASAVAATAGKDDKPGKDGKKETQAQP
;
A
#
# COMPACT_ATOMS: atom_id res chain seq x y z
N MET A 1 2.78 -36.66 18.42
CA MET A 1 3.59 -35.58 19.03
C MET A 1 2.63 -34.63 19.73
N ALA A 2 2.85 -34.31 21.01
CA ALA A 2 2.03 -33.32 21.70
C ALA A 2 2.09 -31.97 20.95
N SER A 3 0.96 -31.31 20.75
CA SER A 3 0.91 -30.00 20.10
C SER A 3 1.75 -29.02 20.92
N LYS A 4 2.78 -28.41 20.32
CA LYS A 4 3.60 -27.41 21.00
C LYS A 4 2.75 -26.19 21.35
N SER A 5 2.98 -25.67 22.56
CA SER A 5 2.31 -24.50 23.09
C SER A 5 2.50 -23.28 22.19
N LEU A 6 1.41 -22.55 21.94
CA LEU A 6 1.47 -21.24 21.27
C LEU A 6 1.84 -20.11 22.24
N THR A 7 1.63 -20.34 23.53
CA THR A 7 1.66 -19.31 24.56
C THR A 7 2.94 -19.32 25.37
N ARG A 8 3.53 -20.49 25.63
CA ARG A 8 4.70 -20.69 26.47
C ARG A 8 5.78 -21.53 25.80
N THR A 9 7.02 -21.22 26.11
CA THR A 9 8.17 -22.08 25.78
C THR A 9 8.25 -23.25 26.75
N ASP A 10 9.06 -24.25 26.41
CA ASP A 10 9.40 -25.35 27.32
C ASP A 10 10.13 -24.84 28.58
N SER A 11 10.82 -23.70 28.48
CA SER A 11 11.46 -22.99 29.61
C SER A 11 10.50 -22.11 30.43
N GLY A 12 9.21 -22.05 30.06
CA GLY A 12 8.18 -21.30 30.76
C GLY A 12 8.11 -19.80 30.42
N LYS A 13 8.82 -19.31 29.41
CA LYS A 13 8.67 -17.92 28.94
C LYS A 13 7.42 -17.76 28.09
N THR A 14 6.78 -16.60 28.14
CA THR A 14 5.64 -16.30 27.26
C THR A 14 6.13 -16.02 25.85
N ARG A 15 5.65 -16.81 24.88
CA ARG A 15 5.94 -16.61 23.46
C ARG A 15 5.16 -15.39 22.97
N ARG A 16 5.79 -14.56 22.15
CA ARG A 16 5.16 -13.38 21.56
C ARG A 16 5.53 -13.22 20.09
N VAL A 17 4.63 -12.58 19.35
CA VAL A 17 4.86 -12.12 17.97
C VAL A 17 5.01 -10.62 17.96
N ILE A 18 5.89 -10.11 17.11
CA ILE A 18 6.09 -8.68 16.94
C ILE A 18 5.37 -8.22 15.68
N VAL A 19 4.50 -7.22 15.81
CA VAL A 19 3.87 -6.53 14.68
C VAL A 19 4.35 -5.09 14.67
N VAL A 20 4.93 -4.65 13.56
CA VAL A 20 5.45 -3.28 13.40
C VAL A 20 4.56 -2.51 12.43
N GLY A 21 3.83 -1.53 12.94
CA GLY A 21 2.91 -0.67 12.19
C GLY A 21 1.46 -0.84 12.64
N GLY A 22 0.86 0.22 13.19
CA GLY A 22 -0.53 0.23 13.67
C GLY A 22 -1.57 0.68 12.65
N GLY A 23 -1.37 0.41 11.35
CA GLY A 23 -2.36 0.66 10.31
C GLY A 23 -3.43 -0.44 10.23
N LEU A 24 -4.32 -0.38 9.24
CA LEU A 24 -5.38 -1.40 9.09
C LEU A 24 -4.83 -2.83 9.01
N ALA A 25 -3.72 -3.03 8.27
CA ALA A 25 -3.09 -4.34 8.12
C ALA A 25 -2.57 -4.86 9.46
N GLY A 26 -1.72 -4.07 10.14
CA GLY A 26 -1.13 -4.47 11.41
C GLY A 26 -2.15 -4.71 12.52
N LEU A 27 -3.16 -3.84 12.66
CA LEU A 27 -4.24 -4.05 13.64
C LEU A 27 -5.05 -5.32 13.33
N THR A 28 -5.33 -5.60 12.05
CA THR A 28 -6.01 -6.83 11.65
C THR A 28 -5.16 -8.07 11.94
N THR A 29 -3.85 -8.03 11.65
CA THR A 29 -2.91 -9.10 12.01
C THR A 29 -2.90 -9.35 13.52
N VAL A 30 -2.84 -8.29 14.35
CA VAL A 30 -2.89 -8.40 15.81
C VAL A 30 -4.17 -9.08 16.27
N ILE A 31 -5.34 -8.65 15.75
CA ILE A 31 -6.63 -9.27 16.08
C ILE A 31 -6.61 -10.77 15.75
N LYS A 32 -6.14 -11.15 14.57
CA LYS A 32 -6.12 -12.57 14.16
C LYS A 32 -5.11 -13.42 14.91
N LEU A 33 -3.97 -12.85 15.31
CA LEU A 33 -3.03 -13.52 16.22
C LEU A 33 -3.67 -13.74 17.60
N CYS A 34 -4.34 -12.73 18.15
CA CYS A 34 -5.00 -12.83 19.44
C CYS A 34 -6.18 -13.82 19.42
N GLU A 35 -6.98 -13.85 18.35
CA GLU A 35 -8.02 -14.87 18.13
C GLU A 35 -7.44 -16.29 18.07
N ALA A 36 -6.20 -16.44 17.59
CA ALA A 36 -5.47 -17.71 17.58
C ALA A 36 -4.76 -18.04 18.91
N GLY A 37 -4.90 -17.19 19.94
CA GLY A 37 -4.28 -17.37 21.25
C GLY A 37 -2.80 -16.97 21.31
N VAL A 38 -2.30 -16.19 20.34
CA VAL A 38 -0.90 -15.77 20.28
C VAL A 38 -0.73 -14.36 20.88
N PRO A 39 0.08 -14.18 21.95
CA PRO A 39 0.39 -12.86 22.49
C PRO A 39 1.22 -12.00 21.51
N VAL A 40 0.98 -10.68 21.49
CA VAL A 40 1.54 -9.75 20.49
C VAL A 40 2.17 -8.52 21.13
N ASP A 41 3.33 -8.11 20.63
CA ASP A 41 3.90 -6.79 20.81
C ASP A 41 3.66 -5.94 19.56
N LEU A 42 2.86 -4.89 19.70
CA LEU A 42 2.51 -3.99 18.62
C LEU A 42 3.34 -2.71 18.72
N PHE A 43 4.26 -2.51 17.79
CA PHE A 43 5.08 -1.30 17.68
C PHE A 43 4.47 -0.34 16.66
N SER A 44 4.48 0.95 16.98
CA SER A 44 4.00 1.97 16.06
C SER A 44 4.77 3.28 16.22
N LEU A 45 5.20 3.83 15.09
CA LEU A 45 5.94 5.10 15.03
C LEU A 45 5.11 6.29 15.56
N VAL A 46 3.79 6.21 15.44
CA VAL A 46 2.81 7.18 15.90
C VAL A 46 1.71 6.48 16.68
N PRO A 47 0.83 7.19 17.41
CA PRO A 47 -0.37 6.56 17.93
C PRO A 47 -1.12 5.86 16.79
N VAL A 48 -1.59 4.64 17.00
CA VAL A 48 -2.05 3.77 15.90
C VAL A 48 -3.19 4.41 15.09
N LYS A 49 -4.03 5.20 15.75
CA LYS A 49 -5.11 6.01 15.14
C LYS A 49 -4.63 7.17 14.25
N ARG A 50 -3.33 7.45 14.23
CA ARG A 50 -2.68 8.47 13.38
C ARG A 50 -1.96 7.86 12.18
N SER A 51 -1.99 6.53 12.03
CA SER A 51 -1.51 5.84 10.83
C SER A 51 -2.17 6.37 9.56
N HIS A 52 -1.46 6.34 8.42
CA HIS A 52 -1.96 6.96 7.17
C HIS A 52 -3.31 6.41 6.70
N SER A 53 -3.68 5.19 7.10
CA SER A 53 -5.02 4.64 6.88
C SER A 53 -6.16 5.58 7.29
N VAL A 54 -5.95 6.43 8.31
CA VAL A 54 -6.94 7.42 8.78
C VAL A 54 -7.32 8.44 7.70
N CYS A 55 -6.43 8.69 6.74
CA CYS A 55 -6.61 9.70 5.69
C CYS A 55 -7.45 9.20 4.51
N ALA A 56 -7.82 7.91 4.46
CA ALA A 56 -8.57 7.38 3.32
C ALA A 56 -10.03 7.84 3.34
N GLN A 57 -10.46 8.49 2.26
CA GLN A 57 -11.78 9.11 2.16
C GLN A 57 -12.79 8.21 1.43
N GLY A 58 -12.38 7.71 0.25
CA GLY A 58 -13.26 7.18 -0.79
C GLY A 58 -14.07 5.92 -0.44
N GLY A 59 -13.51 4.99 0.34
CA GLY A 59 -14.23 3.79 0.77
C GLY A 59 -13.48 2.50 0.55
N ILE A 60 -14.18 1.38 0.76
CA ILE A 60 -13.68 0.01 0.66
C ILE A 60 -14.55 -0.79 -0.32
N ASN A 61 -13.94 -1.47 -1.29
CA ASN A 61 -14.69 -2.26 -2.27
C ASN A 61 -15.15 -3.59 -1.69
N ALA A 62 -16.40 -3.96 -1.97
CA ALA A 62 -16.94 -5.29 -1.75
C ALA A 62 -18.12 -5.54 -2.69
N SER A 63 -18.04 -6.63 -3.47
CA SER A 63 -19.07 -7.03 -4.42
C SER A 63 -20.27 -7.68 -3.72
N VAL A 64 -21.04 -6.89 -2.97
CA VAL A 64 -22.25 -7.31 -2.25
C VAL A 64 -23.47 -7.35 -3.18
N ASN A 65 -23.46 -6.55 -4.26
CA ASN A 65 -24.51 -6.48 -5.28
C ASN A 65 -25.91 -6.08 -4.76
N THR A 66 -26.00 -5.21 -3.74
CA THR A 66 -27.29 -4.74 -3.20
C THR A 66 -28.12 -3.93 -4.20
N LYS A 67 -27.49 -3.39 -5.25
CA LYS A 67 -28.15 -2.61 -6.31
C LYS A 67 -28.67 -3.47 -7.48
N GLY A 68 -28.41 -4.79 -7.49
CA GLY A 68 -28.86 -5.68 -8.56
C GLY A 68 -28.17 -5.47 -9.92
N GLU A 69 -26.95 -4.94 -9.91
CA GLU A 69 -26.17 -4.62 -11.12
C GLU A 69 -25.49 -5.84 -11.75
N GLY A 70 -25.58 -7.01 -11.10
CA GLY A 70 -24.89 -8.24 -11.53
C GLY A 70 -23.44 -8.33 -11.04
N ASP A 71 -23.10 -7.58 -9.98
CA ASP A 71 -21.77 -7.62 -9.39
C ASP A 71 -21.50 -8.96 -8.66
N SER A 72 -20.25 -9.39 -8.63
CA SER A 72 -19.82 -10.61 -7.94
C SER A 72 -18.33 -10.61 -7.62
N PRO A 73 -17.85 -11.48 -6.70
CA PRO A 73 -16.42 -11.64 -6.44
C PRO A 73 -15.61 -11.98 -7.69
N ARG A 74 -16.16 -12.75 -8.63
CA ARG A 74 -15.52 -13.05 -9.93
C ARG A 74 -15.31 -11.78 -10.76
N VAL A 75 -16.33 -10.91 -10.82
CA VAL A 75 -16.22 -9.62 -11.53
C VAL A 75 -15.20 -8.71 -10.83
N HIS A 76 -15.16 -8.71 -9.49
CA HIS A 76 -14.19 -7.93 -8.74
C HIS A 76 -12.75 -8.43 -8.94
N LEU A 77 -12.53 -9.75 -9.00
CA LEU A 77 -11.26 -10.36 -9.41
C LEU A 77 -10.85 -9.89 -10.80
N GLU A 78 -11.73 -10.05 -11.78
CA GLU A 78 -11.50 -9.69 -13.19
C GLU A 78 -11.09 -8.22 -13.32
N GLU A 79 -11.84 -7.30 -12.71
CA GLU A 79 -11.54 -5.87 -12.74
C GLU A 79 -10.26 -5.53 -12.00
N THR A 80 -9.94 -6.22 -10.90
CA THR A 80 -8.69 -5.98 -10.16
C THR A 80 -7.47 -6.43 -10.96
N VAL A 81 -7.51 -7.60 -11.59
CA VAL A 81 -6.43 -8.11 -12.44
C VAL A 81 -6.26 -7.25 -13.69
N TYR A 82 -7.37 -6.91 -14.35
CA TYR A 82 -7.38 -6.01 -15.50
C TYR A 82 -6.85 -4.60 -15.15
N GLY A 83 -7.26 -4.10 -13.98
CA GLY A 83 -6.81 -2.82 -13.43
C GLY A 83 -5.32 -2.79 -13.11
N GLY A 84 -4.78 -3.90 -12.58
CA GLY A 84 -3.36 -4.15 -12.32
C GLY A 84 -2.53 -4.51 -13.55
N ASP A 85 -3.14 -4.44 -14.75
CA ASP A 85 -2.52 -4.75 -16.04
C ASP A 85 -1.82 -6.13 -16.05
N PHE A 86 -2.51 -7.10 -15.43
CA PHE A 86 -2.15 -8.51 -15.35
C PHE A 86 -0.85 -8.84 -14.60
N LEU A 87 -0.24 -7.86 -13.91
CA LEU A 87 1.00 -8.06 -13.15
C LEU A 87 0.77 -8.51 -11.70
N ALA A 88 -0.49 -8.61 -11.25
CA ALA A 88 -0.82 -9.12 -9.93
C ALA A 88 -0.95 -10.65 -9.96
N ASN A 89 -0.33 -11.34 -8.99
CA ASN A 89 -0.55 -12.78 -8.81
C ASN A 89 -2.02 -13.03 -8.50
N GLN A 90 -2.68 -13.85 -9.30
CA GLN A 90 -4.14 -13.94 -9.28
C GLN A 90 -4.74 -14.70 -8.08
N PRO A 91 -4.09 -15.74 -7.50
CA PRO A 91 -4.67 -16.45 -6.35
C PRO A 91 -4.89 -15.55 -5.11
N PRO A 92 -3.92 -14.70 -4.70
CA PRO A 92 -4.17 -13.70 -3.65
C PRO A 92 -5.28 -12.69 -4.00
N VAL A 93 -5.36 -12.24 -5.26
CA VAL A 93 -6.40 -11.30 -5.70
C VAL A 93 -7.79 -11.96 -5.65
N LYS A 94 -7.88 -13.25 -6.02
CA LYS A 94 -9.12 -14.03 -5.89
C LYS A 94 -9.54 -14.15 -4.44
N GLY A 95 -8.60 -14.51 -3.56
CA GLY A 95 -8.86 -14.57 -2.11
C GLY A 95 -9.38 -13.26 -1.55
N MET A 96 -8.78 -12.13 -1.96
CA MET A 96 -9.19 -10.79 -1.57
C MET A 96 -10.61 -10.46 -2.05
N ALA A 97 -10.92 -10.72 -3.32
CA ALA A 97 -12.23 -10.45 -3.90
C ALA A 97 -13.33 -11.32 -3.26
N ASP A 98 -13.05 -12.61 -3.03
CA ASP A 98 -13.96 -13.55 -2.37
C ASP A 98 -14.23 -13.15 -0.91
N ALA A 99 -13.23 -12.62 -0.20
CA ALA A 99 -13.35 -12.18 1.20
C ALA A 99 -14.03 -10.82 1.36
N ALA A 100 -14.07 -9.98 0.33
CA ALA A 100 -14.46 -8.58 0.43
C ALA A 100 -15.88 -8.36 1.02
N PRO A 101 -16.93 -9.10 0.60
CA PRO A 101 -18.26 -8.98 1.23
C PRO A 101 -18.22 -9.29 2.73
N GLY A 102 -17.52 -10.36 3.12
CA GLY A 102 -17.38 -10.77 4.52
C GLY A 102 -16.65 -9.72 5.36
N ILE A 103 -15.61 -9.09 4.80
CA ILE A 103 -14.86 -8.00 5.45
C ILE A 103 -15.77 -6.80 5.73
N VAL A 104 -16.57 -6.36 4.75
CA VAL A 104 -17.46 -5.22 4.94
C VAL A 104 -18.53 -5.52 5.99
N TYR A 105 -19.13 -6.72 5.98
CA TYR A 105 -20.09 -7.11 7.01
C TYR A 105 -19.46 -7.26 8.40
N MET A 106 -18.22 -7.74 8.48
CA MET A 106 -17.47 -7.79 9.74
C MET A 106 -17.30 -6.38 10.31
N LEU A 107 -16.86 -5.43 9.49
CA LEU A 107 -16.68 -4.03 9.88
C LEU A 107 -18.00 -3.36 10.29
N ASP A 108 -19.08 -3.66 9.56
CA ASP A 108 -20.42 -3.19 9.91
C ASP A 108 -20.85 -3.66 11.31
N ARG A 109 -20.60 -4.94 11.63
CA ARG A 109 -20.88 -5.52 12.96
C ARG A 109 -19.93 -5.04 14.06
N MET A 110 -18.73 -4.57 13.68
CA MET A 110 -17.80 -3.89 14.60
C MET A 110 -18.22 -2.44 14.89
N GLY A 111 -19.33 -1.97 14.31
CA GLY A 111 -19.88 -0.63 14.59
C GLY A 111 -19.34 0.47 13.68
N VAL A 112 -18.69 0.12 12.55
CA VAL A 112 -18.31 1.13 11.56
C VAL A 112 -19.58 1.81 11.03
N PRO A 113 -19.71 3.16 11.14
CA PRO A 113 -20.91 3.88 10.72
C PRO A 113 -20.92 4.09 9.21
N PHE A 114 -21.01 2.99 8.45
CA PHE A 114 -21.22 3.05 7.01
C PHE A 114 -22.52 3.79 6.67
N ASN A 115 -22.51 4.52 5.56
CA ASN A 115 -23.70 5.16 5.02
C ASN A 115 -24.79 4.11 4.74
N ARG A 116 -26.03 4.52 4.96
CA ARG A 116 -27.20 3.69 4.75
C ARG A 116 -28.10 4.23 3.66
N THR A 117 -28.82 3.32 3.00
CA THR A 117 -29.97 3.67 2.18
C THR A 117 -31.14 4.09 3.07
N ALA A 118 -32.22 4.59 2.47
CA ALA A 118 -33.42 5.00 3.23
C ALA A 118 -34.05 3.81 4.00
N GLU A 119 -33.85 2.59 3.51
CA GLU A 119 -34.31 1.34 4.11
C GLU A 119 -33.40 0.81 5.23
N GLY A 120 -32.28 1.50 5.50
CA GLY A 120 -31.32 1.10 6.54
C GLY A 120 -30.27 0.07 6.10
N LEU A 121 -30.20 -0.27 4.81
CA LEU A 121 -29.18 -1.18 4.26
C LEU A 121 -27.85 -0.44 4.04
N LEU A 122 -26.73 -1.17 3.95
CA LEU A 122 -25.45 -0.58 3.53
C LEU A 122 -25.58 0.08 2.15
N ASP A 123 -25.14 1.34 2.06
CA ASP A 123 -25.07 2.06 0.78
C ASP A 123 -23.68 1.93 0.14
N PHE A 124 -23.68 1.95 -1.19
CA PHE A 124 -22.49 1.76 -2.00
C PHE A 124 -22.45 2.79 -3.11
N ARG A 125 -21.25 3.32 -3.40
CA ARG A 125 -21.01 4.29 -4.48
C ARG A 125 -20.11 3.71 -5.57
N ARG A 126 -20.09 4.40 -6.72
CA ARG A 126 -19.10 4.16 -7.77
C ARG A 126 -17.76 4.76 -7.40
N PHE A 127 -16.69 4.20 -7.97
CA PHE A 127 -15.33 4.64 -7.75
C PHE A 127 -14.46 4.32 -8.98
N GLY A 128 -13.29 4.95 -9.13
CA GLY A 128 -12.54 4.93 -10.38
C GLY A 128 -12.08 3.52 -10.78
N GLY A 129 -12.24 3.21 -12.07
CA GLY A 129 -11.90 1.91 -12.65
C GLY A 129 -12.99 0.83 -12.51
N THR A 130 -14.14 1.13 -11.90
CA THR A 130 -15.32 0.25 -11.87
C THR A 130 -16.61 1.06 -12.10
N LEU A 131 -17.59 0.47 -12.77
CA LEU A 131 -18.92 1.08 -12.97
C LEU A 131 -19.96 0.56 -11.97
N PHE A 132 -19.60 -0.43 -11.15
CA PHE A 132 -20.47 -1.00 -10.13
C PHE A 132 -20.48 -0.15 -8.86
N HIS A 133 -21.64 -0.09 -8.21
CA HIS A 133 -21.80 0.44 -6.86
C HIS A 133 -21.33 -0.62 -5.85
N ARG A 134 -20.02 -0.74 -5.69
CA ARG A 134 -19.39 -1.71 -4.77
C ARG A 134 -18.53 -1.09 -3.69
N THR A 135 -18.38 0.23 -3.68
CA THR A 135 -17.56 0.90 -2.67
C THR A 135 -18.42 1.29 -1.46
N ALA A 136 -18.29 0.56 -0.36
CA ALA A 136 -18.87 0.94 0.94
C ALA A 136 -18.10 2.12 1.54
N PHE A 137 -18.80 3.03 2.20
CA PHE A 137 -18.20 4.29 2.68
C PHE A 137 -18.86 4.83 3.95
N ALA A 138 -18.10 5.61 4.72
CA ALA A 138 -18.59 6.38 5.86
C ALA A 138 -18.26 7.86 5.60
N GLY A 139 -19.20 8.58 4.99
CA GLY A 139 -19.05 9.93 4.47
C GLY A 139 -17.79 10.08 3.62
N ALA A 140 -16.91 10.97 4.08
CA ALA A 140 -15.57 11.20 3.53
C ALA A 140 -14.45 10.76 4.47
N THR A 141 -14.75 9.95 5.48
CA THR A 141 -13.81 9.55 6.55
C THR A 141 -13.71 8.05 6.73
N THR A 142 -13.99 7.27 5.67
CA THR A 142 -14.06 5.80 5.76
C THR A 142 -12.84 5.18 6.44
N GLY A 143 -11.63 5.54 6.01
CA GLY A 143 -10.39 5.03 6.59
C GLY A 143 -10.23 5.33 8.08
N GLN A 144 -10.66 6.51 8.52
CA GLN A 144 -10.69 6.87 9.94
C GLN A 144 -11.62 5.96 10.73
N GLN A 145 -12.85 5.73 10.24
CA GLN A 145 -13.82 4.89 10.91
C GLN A 145 -13.36 3.42 10.98
N LEU A 146 -12.79 2.90 9.89
CA LEU A 146 -12.20 1.55 9.87
C LEU A 146 -11.07 1.41 10.90
N LEU A 147 -10.16 2.39 10.93
CA LEU A 147 -9.01 2.36 11.82
C LEU A 147 -9.44 2.43 13.30
N TYR A 148 -10.47 3.22 13.61
CA TYR A 148 -10.98 3.35 14.98
C TYR A 148 -11.65 2.05 15.45
N ALA A 149 -12.47 1.43 14.60
CA ALA A 149 -13.10 0.15 14.93
C ALA A 149 -12.05 -0.95 15.20
N LEU A 150 -11.02 -1.05 14.36
CA LEU A 150 -9.95 -2.04 14.55
C LEU A 150 -9.07 -1.73 15.79
N ASP A 151 -8.73 -0.46 16.04
CA ASP A 151 -8.00 -0.07 17.26
C ASP A 151 -8.80 -0.43 18.52
N GLU A 152 -10.11 -0.22 18.52
CA GLU A 152 -10.97 -0.60 19.64
C GLU A 152 -10.93 -2.12 19.92
N GLN A 153 -10.97 -2.95 18.86
CA GLN A 153 -10.84 -4.39 19.02
C GLN A 153 -9.46 -4.79 19.58
N VAL A 154 -8.38 -4.16 19.13
CA VAL A 154 -7.03 -4.39 19.69
C VAL A 154 -6.95 -3.95 21.15
N ARG A 155 -7.56 -2.82 21.50
CA ARG A 155 -7.62 -2.32 22.89
C ARG A 155 -8.35 -3.26 23.83
N ARG A 156 -9.31 -4.04 23.34
CA ARG A 156 -9.90 -5.14 24.11
C ARG A 156 -8.84 -6.15 24.55
N TYR A 157 -7.91 -6.51 23.67
CA TYR A 157 -6.84 -7.47 23.98
C TYR A 157 -5.70 -6.89 24.83
N GLU A 158 -5.60 -5.57 24.99
CA GLU A 158 -4.67 -4.96 25.96
C GLU A 158 -5.11 -5.22 27.41
N THR A 159 -6.39 -5.50 27.64
CA THR A 159 -6.92 -5.80 28.99
C THR A 159 -6.97 -7.29 29.30
N VAL A 160 -7.00 -8.14 28.26
CA VAL A 160 -7.05 -9.60 28.37
C VAL A 160 -5.69 -10.15 28.81
N ASP A 161 -5.68 -10.90 29.91
CA ASP A 161 -4.50 -11.63 30.37
C ASP A 161 -4.21 -12.81 29.45
N VAL A 162 -2.93 -13.15 29.31
CA VAL A 162 -2.51 -14.34 28.59
C VAL A 162 -2.95 -15.58 29.37
N GLU A 163 -3.57 -16.52 28.67
CA GLU A 163 -3.98 -17.82 29.20
C GLU A 163 -3.17 -18.92 28.50
N ASP A 164 -2.60 -19.84 29.28
CA ASP A 164 -1.90 -21.00 28.72
C ASP A 164 -2.89 -22.07 28.20
N GLU A 165 -2.38 -23.09 27.52
CA GLU A 165 -3.22 -24.14 26.93
C GLU A 165 -3.99 -25.01 27.95
N LYS A 166 -3.75 -24.84 29.26
CA LYS A 166 -4.50 -25.50 30.34
C LYS A 166 -5.57 -24.59 30.94
N GLY A 167 -5.74 -23.38 30.42
CA GLY A 167 -6.68 -22.41 30.97
C GLY A 167 -6.13 -21.61 32.16
N ILE A 168 -4.81 -21.63 32.38
CA ILE A 168 -4.19 -20.96 33.53
C ILE A 168 -3.69 -19.58 33.11
N LEU A 169 -4.12 -18.55 33.83
CA LEU A 169 -3.68 -17.18 33.61
C LEU A 169 -2.18 -17.01 33.90
N VAL A 170 -1.44 -16.44 32.95
CA VAL A 170 -0.03 -16.07 33.09
C VAL A 170 0.03 -14.68 33.72
N LYS A 171 0.32 -14.65 35.03
CA LYS A 171 0.32 -13.43 35.83
C LYS A 171 1.24 -12.34 35.24
N GLY A 172 0.68 -11.17 34.98
CA GLY A 172 1.41 -9.99 34.51
C GLY A 172 1.60 -9.90 33.00
N GLU A 173 1.15 -10.90 32.24
CA GLU A 173 1.23 -10.91 30.78
C GLU A 173 -0.12 -10.58 30.15
N LYS A 174 -0.12 -9.60 29.24
CA LYS A 174 -1.28 -9.21 28.44
C LYS A 174 -1.18 -9.75 27.03
N MET A 175 -2.34 -10.05 26.43
CA MET A 175 -2.42 -10.52 25.05
C MET A 175 -1.81 -9.51 24.09
N VAL A 176 -2.01 -8.21 24.31
CA VAL A 176 -1.34 -7.15 23.53
C VAL A 176 -0.56 -6.22 24.44
N ARG A 177 0.70 -5.97 24.11
CA ARG A 177 1.50 -4.84 24.62
C ARG A 177 1.70 -3.86 23.48
N LYS A 178 1.32 -2.60 23.67
CA LYS A 178 1.36 -1.57 22.62
C LYS A 178 2.47 -0.55 22.91
N PHE A 179 3.36 -0.40 21.93
CA PHE A 179 4.52 0.48 21.96
C PHE A 179 4.35 1.59 20.92
N GLU A 180 3.60 2.64 21.29
CA GLU A 180 3.42 3.83 20.44
C GLU A 180 4.59 4.81 20.63
N PHE A 181 4.97 5.51 19.55
CA PHE A 181 6.18 6.33 19.47
C PHE A 181 7.48 5.53 19.50
N TRP A 182 7.45 4.30 18.96
CA TRP A 182 8.64 3.47 18.79
C TRP A 182 8.98 3.31 17.31
N ASP A 183 10.24 3.52 16.97
CA ASP A 183 10.76 3.42 15.61
C ASP A 183 11.52 2.11 15.43
N PHE A 184 11.17 1.36 14.39
CA PHE A 184 11.87 0.12 14.03
C PHE A 184 13.23 0.44 13.40
N LEU A 185 14.29 -0.20 13.90
CA LEU A 185 15.65 0.02 13.40
C LEU A 185 16.12 -1.13 12.52
N SER A 186 16.02 -2.36 13.01
CA SER A 186 16.49 -3.55 12.31
C SER A 186 15.86 -4.83 12.88
N LEU A 187 15.95 -5.92 12.13
CA LEU A 187 15.70 -7.27 12.63
C LEU A 187 16.87 -7.77 13.46
N VAL A 188 16.55 -8.59 14.46
CA VAL A 188 17.50 -9.53 15.06
C VAL A 188 17.36 -10.85 14.31
N GLN A 189 18.46 -11.33 13.74
CA GLN A 189 18.53 -12.61 13.02
C GLN A 189 19.41 -13.59 13.79
N ASP A 190 19.04 -14.87 13.79
CA ASP A 190 19.93 -15.94 14.27
C ASP A 190 20.99 -16.32 13.23
N ASP A 191 21.86 -17.27 13.57
CA ASP A 191 22.97 -17.69 12.70
C ASP A 191 22.51 -18.31 11.37
N ASN A 192 21.24 -18.73 11.26
CA ASN A 192 20.64 -19.22 10.01
C ASN A 192 19.93 -18.11 9.22
N GLY A 193 20.00 -16.86 9.68
CA GLY A 193 19.35 -15.71 9.05
C GLY A 193 17.85 -15.56 9.36
N ARG A 194 17.28 -16.41 10.23
CA ARG A 194 15.86 -16.35 10.62
C ARG A 194 15.63 -15.15 11.52
N ALA A 195 14.56 -14.38 11.27
CA ALA A 195 14.13 -13.27 12.11
C ALA A 195 13.57 -13.79 13.44
N ILE A 196 14.21 -13.41 14.54
CA ILE A 196 13.89 -13.85 15.91
C ILE A 196 13.57 -12.67 16.87
N GLY A 197 13.45 -11.47 16.31
CA GLY A 197 13.20 -10.26 17.09
C GLY A 197 13.45 -8.99 16.30
N ILE A 198 13.34 -7.85 16.96
CA ILE A 198 13.64 -6.52 16.41
C ILE A 198 14.53 -5.73 17.36
N VAL A 199 15.18 -4.71 16.83
CA VAL A 199 15.70 -3.59 17.61
C VAL A 199 14.83 -2.37 17.30
N ALA A 200 14.36 -1.67 18.33
CA ALA A 200 13.52 -0.50 18.21
C ALA A 200 13.99 0.63 19.13
N GLN A 201 13.61 1.86 18.79
CA GLN A 201 13.95 3.07 19.55
C GLN A 201 12.71 3.79 20.06
N ASP A 202 12.63 4.08 21.35
CA ASP A 202 11.62 5.00 21.88
C ASP A 202 11.93 6.42 21.42
N LEU A 203 11.00 7.09 20.75
CA LEU A 203 11.18 8.46 20.28
C LEU A 203 11.07 9.50 21.38
N LYS A 204 10.68 9.12 22.60
CA LYS A 204 10.65 10.04 23.76
C LYS A 204 11.97 10.01 24.51
N SER A 205 12.40 8.84 24.98
CA SER A 205 13.66 8.68 25.71
C SER A 205 14.89 8.57 24.80
N MET A 206 14.71 8.25 23.52
CA MET A 206 15.77 7.85 22.58
C MET A 206 16.51 6.56 22.95
N GLU A 207 16.02 5.81 23.94
CA GLU A 207 16.54 4.49 24.31
C GLU A 207 16.32 3.49 23.18
N ILE A 208 17.30 2.60 23.02
CA ILE A 208 17.33 1.58 21.97
C ILE A 208 17.38 0.23 22.67
N ASP A 209 16.37 -0.59 22.42
CA ASP A 209 16.20 -1.90 23.04
C ASP A 209 15.93 -2.97 21.99
N SER A 210 16.33 -4.19 22.31
CA SER A 210 16.01 -5.40 21.55
C SER A 210 14.79 -6.12 22.13
N PHE A 211 13.93 -6.63 21.23
CA PHE A 211 12.70 -7.35 21.58
C PHE A 211 12.68 -8.71 20.90
N VAL A 212 12.45 -9.76 21.69
CA VAL A 212 12.37 -11.13 21.20
C VAL A 212 10.99 -11.43 20.64
N GLY A 213 10.94 -12.11 19.49
CA GLY A 213 9.69 -12.55 18.87
C GLY A 213 9.84 -13.88 18.16
N GLU A 214 8.83 -14.73 18.21
CA GLU A 214 8.80 -15.97 17.42
C GLU A 214 8.73 -15.68 15.91
N ALA A 215 8.13 -14.55 15.55
CA ALA A 215 8.05 -14.00 14.20
C ALA A 215 7.90 -12.47 14.26
N VAL A 216 8.21 -11.80 13.16
CA VAL A 216 8.04 -10.36 12.96
C VAL A 216 7.15 -10.12 11.74
N CYS A 217 6.09 -9.32 11.88
CA CYS A 217 5.25 -8.88 10.77
C CYS A 217 5.38 -7.36 10.58
N LEU A 218 5.87 -6.93 9.41
CA LEU A 218 5.89 -5.52 9.03
C LEU A 218 4.57 -5.12 8.36
N ALA A 219 3.95 -4.06 8.87
CA ALA A 219 2.73 -3.45 8.33
C ALA A 219 2.88 -1.92 8.28
N THR A 220 4.02 -1.47 7.74
CA THR A 220 4.57 -0.13 7.96
C THR A 220 4.16 0.92 6.93
N GLY A 221 3.32 0.56 5.96
CA GLY A 221 2.88 1.46 4.88
C GLY A 221 3.93 1.68 3.79
N GLY A 222 3.59 2.51 2.80
CA GLY A 222 4.43 2.76 1.61
C GLY A 222 5.49 3.87 1.76
N PRO A 223 6.41 3.99 0.79
CA PRO A 223 7.52 4.96 0.76
C PRO A 223 7.17 6.31 0.11
N GLY A 224 5.95 6.83 0.33
CA GLY A 224 5.47 8.04 -0.36
C GLY A 224 6.33 9.30 -0.15
N ILE A 225 7.10 9.37 0.93
CA ILE A 225 7.97 10.51 1.26
C ILE A 225 9.32 10.47 0.54
N VAL A 226 9.68 9.38 -0.16
CA VAL A 226 10.79 9.38 -1.14
C VAL A 226 10.59 10.45 -2.23
N PHE A 227 9.32 10.79 -2.53
CA PHE A 227 8.94 11.81 -3.50
C PHE A 227 8.67 13.19 -2.87
N GLY A 228 8.90 13.35 -1.57
CA GLY A 228 8.63 14.58 -0.82
C GLY A 228 7.15 14.96 -0.84
N LYS A 229 6.76 15.86 -1.76
CA LYS A 229 5.39 16.33 -1.91
C LYS A 229 4.50 15.24 -2.50
N SER A 230 3.73 14.59 -1.64
CA SER A 230 2.77 13.54 -2.00
C SER A 230 1.50 13.67 -1.16
N THR A 231 0.49 12.82 -1.43
CA THR A 231 -0.70 12.75 -0.57
C THR A 231 -0.42 12.06 0.77
N ASN A 232 0.70 11.34 0.88
CA ASN A 232 1.04 10.51 2.02
C ASN A 232 1.27 11.35 3.29
N SER A 233 1.16 10.71 4.45
CA SER A 233 1.58 11.31 5.72
C SER A 233 3.11 11.35 5.76
N VAL A 234 3.68 12.31 6.49
CA VAL A 234 5.16 12.49 6.60
C VAL A 234 5.88 11.29 7.19
N ILE A 235 5.15 10.36 7.82
CA ILE A 235 5.65 9.11 8.40
C ILE A 235 5.83 7.98 7.38
N ASN A 236 5.33 8.13 6.15
CA ASN A 236 5.40 7.13 5.08
C ASN A 236 6.76 7.19 4.36
N THR A 237 7.83 6.94 5.11
CA THR A 237 9.22 7.01 4.61
C THR A 237 9.70 5.70 3.98
N GLY A 238 9.00 4.59 4.21
CA GLY A 238 9.45 3.25 3.80
C GLY A 238 10.66 2.73 4.58
N THR A 239 11.08 3.43 5.65
CA THR A 239 12.32 3.14 6.39
C THR A 239 12.44 1.69 6.88
N ALA A 240 11.36 1.10 7.41
CA ALA A 240 11.38 -0.27 7.91
C ALA A 240 11.54 -1.31 6.80
N ALA A 241 10.84 -1.12 5.67
CA ALA A 241 11.00 -1.97 4.49
C ALA A 241 12.42 -1.87 3.91
N SER A 242 12.98 -0.66 3.86
CA SER A 242 14.38 -0.45 3.44
C SER A 242 15.38 -1.12 4.37
N ALA A 243 15.15 -1.05 5.69
CA ALA A 243 16.05 -1.65 6.67
C ALA A 243 16.13 -3.18 6.49
N VAL A 244 14.98 -3.85 6.34
CA VAL A 244 14.98 -5.30 6.12
C VAL A 244 15.45 -5.69 4.71
N TYR A 245 15.21 -4.85 3.70
CA TYR A 245 15.77 -5.03 2.36
C TYR A 245 17.31 -5.06 2.40
N GLN A 246 17.92 -4.14 3.16
CA GLN A 246 19.38 -4.14 3.41
C GLN A 246 19.85 -5.34 4.25
N GLN A 247 18.96 -5.99 5.00
CA GLN A 247 19.22 -7.24 5.73
C GLN A 247 18.90 -8.51 4.91
N GLY A 248 18.68 -8.37 3.59
CA GLY A 248 18.50 -9.49 2.67
C GLY A 248 17.06 -9.82 2.31
N ALA A 249 16.07 -9.02 2.73
CA ALA A 249 14.70 -9.18 2.23
C ALA A 249 14.63 -8.77 0.76
N CYS A 250 13.86 -9.50 -0.05
CA CYS A 250 13.60 -9.16 -1.43
C CYS A 250 12.58 -8.01 -1.51
N TYR A 251 12.84 -7.00 -2.33
CA TYR A 251 11.88 -5.96 -2.69
C TYR A 251 11.33 -6.22 -4.09
N ALA A 252 10.02 -6.13 -4.26
CA ALA A 252 9.32 -6.50 -5.48
C ALA A 252 8.61 -5.29 -6.11
N ASN A 253 8.69 -5.17 -7.43
CA ASN A 253 7.93 -4.20 -8.25
C ASN A 253 8.10 -2.73 -7.80
N GLY A 254 9.26 -2.34 -7.27
CA GLY A 254 9.47 -1.00 -6.69
C GLY A 254 9.21 0.16 -7.66
N GLU A 255 9.33 -0.05 -8.96
CA GLU A 255 9.09 0.96 -9.99
C GLU A 255 7.60 1.34 -10.16
N PHE A 256 6.67 0.56 -9.60
CA PHE A 256 5.24 0.78 -9.75
C PHE A 256 4.69 1.67 -8.62
N ILE A 257 4.74 2.99 -8.87
CA ILE A 257 4.22 4.04 -7.99
C ILE A 257 2.99 4.67 -8.61
N GLN A 258 1.85 4.61 -7.92
CA GLN A 258 0.59 5.16 -8.42
C GLN A 258 0.46 6.65 -8.11
N ILE A 259 -0.03 7.36 -9.13
CA ILE A 259 -0.38 8.77 -9.07
C ILE A 259 -1.90 8.89 -8.97
N HIS A 260 -2.39 9.61 -7.98
CA HIS A 260 -3.79 10.00 -7.89
C HIS A 260 -4.03 11.21 -8.80
N PRO A 261 -5.08 11.25 -9.64
CA PRO A 261 -5.27 12.34 -10.59
C PRO A 261 -5.67 13.67 -9.96
N THR A 262 -6.32 13.65 -8.80
CA THR A 262 -6.89 14.85 -8.18
C THR A 262 -6.36 15.07 -6.78
N ALA A 263 -5.41 15.99 -6.64
CA ALA A 263 -4.93 16.51 -5.37
C ALA A 263 -4.88 18.05 -5.41
N ILE A 264 -5.15 18.69 -4.28
CA ILE A 264 -4.96 20.12 -4.09
C ILE A 264 -3.45 20.37 -3.99
N PRO A 265 -2.87 21.20 -4.88
CA PRO A 265 -1.50 21.67 -4.74
C PRO A 265 -1.33 22.47 -3.44
N GLY A 266 -0.22 22.27 -2.75
CA GLY A 266 0.09 22.97 -1.51
C GLY A 266 1.58 23.25 -1.37
N ALA A 267 1.91 24.31 -0.63
CA ALA A 267 3.30 24.66 -0.35
C ALA A 267 4.01 23.58 0.46
N ASP A 268 3.31 22.97 1.42
CA ASP A 268 3.77 21.94 2.35
C ASP A 268 3.59 20.51 1.80
N LYS A 269 2.37 20.15 1.39
CA LYS A 269 2.02 18.83 0.85
C LYS A 269 0.86 18.89 -0.12
N LEU A 270 0.67 17.80 -0.86
CA LEU A 270 -0.46 17.63 -1.78
C LEU A 270 -1.61 16.97 -1.01
N ARG A 271 -2.81 17.55 -1.08
CA ARG A 271 -3.96 17.06 -0.30
C ARG A 271 -4.93 16.33 -1.21
N LEU A 272 -5.29 15.11 -0.86
CA LEU A 272 -6.18 14.30 -1.68
C LEU A 272 -7.58 14.94 -1.77
N ILE A 273 -8.10 15.09 -3.00
CA ILE A 273 -9.54 15.18 -3.25
C ILE A 273 -10.01 13.81 -3.69
N SER A 274 -10.88 13.18 -2.88
CA SER A 274 -11.39 11.84 -3.14
C SER A 274 -11.91 11.66 -4.57
N GLU A 275 -11.57 10.53 -5.16
CA GLU A 275 -12.12 10.07 -6.43
C GLU A 275 -13.64 9.89 -6.39
N SER A 276 -14.27 9.85 -5.22
CA SER A 276 -15.72 9.94 -5.08
C SER A 276 -16.30 11.23 -5.66
N ALA A 277 -15.53 12.32 -5.75
CA ALA A 277 -15.98 13.52 -6.47
C ALA A 277 -16.32 13.21 -7.94
N ARG A 278 -15.43 12.48 -8.63
CA ARG A 278 -15.69 11.98 -10.00
C ARG A 278 -16.76 10.90 -10.00
N GLY A 279 -16.75 10.01 -8.98
CA GLY A 279 -17.77 8.99 -8.71
C GLY A 279 -19.21 9.53 -8.72
N GLU A 280 -19.40 10.72 -8.16
CA GLU A 280 -20.70 11.40 -8.05
C GLU A 280 -21.00 12.35 -9.23
N GLY A 281 -20.21 12.31 -10.30
CA GLY A 281 -20.45 13.09 -11.53
C GLY A 281 -19.50 14.27 -11.74
N GLY A 282 -18.48 14.46 -10.89
CA GLY A 282 -17.50 15.53 -11.08
C GLY A 282 -16.79 15.46 -12.43
N ARG A 283 -16.71 16.60 -13.11
CA ARG A 283 -16.18 16.71 -14.49
C ARG A 283 -14.83 17.41 -14.49
N VAL A 284 -13.82 16.80 -15.14
CA VAL A 284 -12.49 17.39 -15.27
C VAL A 284 -12.36 18.13 -16.59
N TRP A 285 -11.83 19.36 -16.55
CA TRP A 285 -11.62 20.17 -17.74
C TRP A 285 -10.45 21.14 -17.62
N VAL A 286 -9.98 21.61 -18.77
CA VAL A 286 -9.06 22.74 -18.92
C VAL A 286 -9.66 23.79 -19.86
N PRO A 287 -9.27 25.07 -19.77
CA PRO A 287 -9.67 26.06 -20.77
C PRO A 287 -9.20 25.66 -22.17
N LYS A 288 -10.02 25.90 -23.20
CA LYS A 288 -9.59 25.74 -24.59
C LYS A 288 -8.53 26.77 -24.98
N ASP A 289 -8.66 28.00 -24.48
CA ASP A 289 -7.67 29.05 -24.62
C ASP A 289 -6.65 28.99 -23.47
N ALA A 290 -5.38 28.79 -23.80
CA ALA A 290 -4.29 28.77 -22.83
C ALA A 290 -4.00 30.14 -22.19
N LYS A 291 -4.65 31.22 -22.63
CA LYS A 291 -4.57 32.56 -22.03
C LYS A 291 -5.86 32.97 -21.32
N GLU A 292 -6.74 32.00 -21.01
CA GLU A 292 -7.97 32.25 -20.25
C GLU A 292 -7.67 32.91 -18.91
N ARG A 293 -8.23 34.10 -18.67
CA ARG A 293 -8.06 34.87 -17.44
C ARG A 293 -9.30 34.91 -16.56
N ARG A 294 -10.46 34.47 -17.08
CA ARG A 294 -11.68 34.35 -16.29
C ARG A 294 -11.47 33.30 -15.21
N ARG A 295 -12.09 33.51 -14.05
CA ARG A 295 -12.11 32.48 -13.00
C ARG A 295 -12.91 31.28 -13.50
N GLY A 296 -12.61 30.08 -13.01
CA GLY A 296 -13.21 28.84 -13.53
C GLY A 296 -14.75 28.86 -13.61
N LYS A 297 -15.44 29.44 -12.61
CA LYS A 297 -16.92 29.58 -12.64
C LYS A 297 -17.44 30.51 -13.74
N ASP A 298 -16.62 31.47 -14.17
CA ASP A 298 -16.95 32.50 -15.14
C ASP A 298 -16.58 32.06 -16.58
N VAL A 299 -15.95 30.88 -16.75
CA VAL A 299 -15.64 30.28 -18.06
C VAL A 299 -16.89 29.54 -18.60
N PRO A 300 -17.47 29.94 -19.75
CA PRO A 300 -18.63 29.26 -20.35
C PRO A 300 -18.31 27.83 -20.76
N GLU A 301 -19.30 26.92 -20.69
CA GLU A 301 -19.11 25.49 -21.00
C GLU A 301 -18.49 25.25 -22.39
N LYS A 302 -18.90 26.03 -23.40
CA LYS A 302 -18.36 25.94 -24.77
C LYS A 302 -16.86 26.24 -24.86
N ASP A 303 -16.29 26.95 -23.90
CA ASP A 303 -14.87 27.33 -23.84
C ASP A 303 -14.04 26.33 -23.01
N ARG A 304 -14.66 25.26 -22.49
CA ARG A 304 -14.04 24.21 -21.68
C ARG A 304 -13.73 22.97 -22.51
N ASP A 305 -12.55 22.38 -22.32
CA ASP A 305 -12.13 21.10 -22.90
C ASP A 305 -12.30 19.97 -21.88
N TYR A 306 -13.39 19.20 -22.00
CA TYR A 306 -13.66 17.99 -21.22
C TYR A 306 -12.95 16.77 -21.82
N PHE A 307 -11.62 16.82 -21.86
CA PHE A 307 -10.79 15.88 -22.62
C PHE A 307 -10.94 14.40 -22.21
N LEU A 308 -11.22 14.10 -20.94
CA LEU A 308 -11.46 12.71 -20.50
C LEU A 308 -12.77 12.15 -21.09
N GLU A 309 -13.84 12.95 -21.08
CA GLU A 309 -15.14 12.58 -21.65
C GLU A 309 -15.05 12.41 -23.16
N ALA A 310 -14.31 13.30 -23.84
CA ALA A 310 -14.10 13.24 -25.28
C ALA A 310 -13.30 12.00 -25.72
N LYS A 311 -12.25 11.62 -24.96
CA LYS A 311 -11.36 10.52 -25.31
C LYS A 311 -11.87 9.14 -24.85
N TYR A 312 -12.60 9.09 -23.74
CA TYR A 312 -13.06 7.85 -23.11
C TYR A 312 -14.57 7.87 -22.84
N PRO A 313 -15.43 7.89 -23.87
CA PRO A 313 -16.88 8.09 -23.71
C PRO A 313 -17.56 7.02 -22.83
N GLY A 314 -17.03 5.79 -22.77
CA GLY A 314 -17.58 4.74 -21.93
C GLY A 314 -17.40 4.95 -20.42
N TYR A 315 -16.29 5.57 -20.00
CA TYR A 315 -15.97 5.78 -18.58
C TYR A 315 -16.02 7.26 -18.16
N GLY A 316 -15.83 8.19 -19.10
CA GLY A 316 -15.69 9.62 -18.85
C GLY A 316 -14.64 9.91 -17.76
N ASN A 317 -15.07 10.59 -16.69
CA ASN A 317 -14.21 10.90 -15.56
C ASN A 317 -13.93 9.71 -14.63
N LEU A 318 -14.48 8.52 -14.87
CA LEU A 318 -14.25 7.29 -14.08
C LEU A 318 -13.16 6.38 -14.65
N VAL A 319 -12.41 6.84 -15.66
CA VAL A 319 -11.23 6.12 -16.14
C VAL A 319 -10.25 5.81 -14.99
N PRO A 320 -9.46 4.73 -15.10
CA PRO A 320 -8.41 4.40 -14.14
C PRO A 320 -7.45 5.55 -13.86
N ARG A 321 -6.85 5.51 -12.68
CA ARG A 321 -5.98 6.58 -12.17
C ARG A 321 -4.76 6.84 -13.04
N ASP A 322 -4.12 5.79 -13.55
CA ASP A 322 -2.97 5.89 -14.45
C ASP A 322 -3.33 6.56 -15.78
N ILE A 323 -4.55 6.36 -16.28
CA ILE A 323 -5.05 7.03 -17.48
C ILE A 323 -5.36 8.49 -17.16
N ALA A 324 -6.20 8.75 -16.15
CA ALA A 324 -6.56 10.12 -15.76
C ALA A 324 -5.31 10.97 -15.48
N ALA A 325 -4.40 10.51 -14.63
CA ALA A 325 -3.21 11.26 -14.24
C ALA A 325 -2.32 11.59 -15.45
N ARG A 326 -2.19 10.66 -16.41
CA ARG A 326 -1.43 10.86 -17.64
C ARG A 326 -2.08 11.91 -18.54
N GLU A 327 -3.39 11.84 -18.76
CA GLU A 327 -4.06 12.85 -19.60
C GLU A 327 -3.99 14.26 -18.98
N LEU A 328 -4.17 14.37 -17.67
CA LEU A 328 -4.01 15.64 -16.95
C LEU A 328 -2.58 16.18 -17.11
N PHE A 329 -1.59 15.30 -16.95
CA PHE A 329 -0.19 15.65 -17.15
C PHE A 329 0.08 16.11 -18.59
N LEU A 330 -0.40 15.40 -19.60
CA LEU A 330 -0.23 15.78 -21.01
C LEU A 330 -0.82 17.16 -21.30
N LYS A 331 -2.03 17.45 -20.79
CA LYS A 331 -2.70 18.74 -20.96
C LYS A 331 -1.93 19.90 -20.33
N CYS A 332 -1.47 19.73 -19.10
CA CYS A 332 -0.78 20.81 -18.39
C CYS A 332 0.68 20.96 -18.84
N PHE A 333 1.42 19.84 -18.96
CA PHE A 333 2.87 19.86 -19.17
C PHE A 333 3.26 19.98 -20.65
N HIS A 334 2.62 19.22 -21.53
CA HIS A 334 2.97 19.20 -22.96
C HIS A 334 2.15 20.20 -23.78
N GLU A 335 0.84 20.33 -23.51
CA GLU A 335 -0.02 21.30 -24.22
C GLU A 335 -0.02 22.71 -23.58
N ASN A 336 0.56 22.87 -22.39
CA ASN A 336 0.56 24.14 -21.64
C ASN A 336 -0.86 24.71 -21.42
N LYS A 337 -1.86 23.85 -21.19
CA LYS A 337 -3.28 24.20 -20.96
C LYS A 337 -3.68 24.12 -19.49
N GLY A 338 -2.78 24.45 -18.58
CA GLY A 338 -3.11 24.56 -17.16
C GLY A 338 -3.93 25.81 -16.83
N VAL A 339 -4.24 26.02 -15.54
CA VAL A 339 -4.92 27.24 -15.07
C VAL A 339 -3.96 28.43 -15.11
N TYR A 340 -4.33 29.50 -15.80
CA TYR A 340 -3.51 30.72 -15.86
C TYR A 340 -3.46 31.41 -14.49
N ASN A 341 -2.26 31.79 -14.05
CA ASN A 341 -2.03 32.52 -12.81
C ASN A 341 -1.46 33.90 -13.11
N ASP A 342 -2.22 34.95 -12.78
CA ASP A 342 -1.82 36.34 -12.99
C ASP A 342 -0.56 36.74 -12.18
N LYS A 343 -0.23 36.06 -11.09
CA LYS A 343 0.96 36.38 -10.30
C LYS A 343 2.23 35.80 -10.94
N SER A 344 2.17 34.56 -11.41
CA SER A 344 3.33 33.90 -12.04
C SER A 344 3.43 34.16 -13.54
N GLN A 345 2.39 34.73 -14.16
CA GLN A 345 2.25 34.96 -15.61
C GLN A 345 2.43 33.68 -16.43
N LYS A 346 2.01 32.55 -15.88
CA LYS A 346 2.14 31.20 -16.47
C LYS A 346 0.89 30.39 -16.22
N ASN A 347 0.71 29.34 -17.03
CA ASN A 347 -0.24 28.29 -16.72
C ASN A 347 0.37 27.38 -15.68
N GLU A 348 -0.25 27.35 -14.49
CA GLU A 348 0.13 26.44 -13.43
C GLU A 348 -0.26 25.02 -13.81
N LEU A 349 0.44 24.03 -13.26
CA LEU A 349 0.09 22.63 -13.41
C LEU A 349 -1.16 22.32 -12.57
N GLU A 350 -2.30 22.79 -13.05
CA GLU A 350 -3.62 22.68 -12.42
C GLU A 350 -4.67 22.47 -13.51
N VAL A 351 -5.65 21.64 -13.23
CA VAL A 351 -6.89 21.49 -14.01
C VAL A 351 -8.10 21.76 -13.12
N TYR A 352 -9.26 21.97 -13.73
CA TYR A 352 -10.51 22.13 -12.98
C TYR A 352 -11.21 20.78 -12.76
N LEU A 353 -11.68 20.55 -11.55
CA LEU A 353 -12.64 19.50 -11.18
C LEU A 353 -13.94 20.17 -10.74
N ASP A 354 -14.97 20.04 -11.56
CA ASP A 354 -16.22 20.78 -11.43
C ASP A 354 -17.37 19.91 -10.92
N LEU A 355 -17.96 20.33 -9.80
CA LEU A 355 -19.14 19.73 -9.17
C LEU A 355 -20.33 20.69 -9.15
N THR A 356 -20.18 21.93 -9.64
CA THR A 356 -21.14 23.03 -9.47
C THR A 356 -22.49 22.79 -10.18
N HIS A 357 -22.51 21.85 -11.13
CA HIS A 357 -23.71 21.40 -11.82
C HIS A 357 -24.57 20.41 -10.98
N ILE A 358 -24.03 19.88 -9.88
CA ILE A 358 -24.74 18.97 -8.98
C ILE A 358 -25.46 19.81 -7.91
N PRO A 359 -26.75 19.55 -7.62
CA PRO A 359 -27.48 20.29 -6.61
C PRO A 359 -26.77 20.29 -5.25
N GLU A 360 -26.60 21.47 -4.67
CA GLU A 360 -25.88 21.67 -3.40
C GLU A 360 -26.36 20.73 -2.27
N PRO A 361 -27.68 20.48 -2.04
CA PRO A 361 -28.11 19.53 -1.02
C PRO A 361 -27.57 18.11 -1.23
N THR A 362 -27.39 17.70 -2.50
CA THR A 362 -26.78 16.40 -2.84
C THR A 362 -25.30 16.39 -2.50
N LEU A 363 -24.57 17.47 -2.84
CA LEU A 363 -23.15 17.62 -2.50
C LEU A 363 -22.93 17.62 -0.99
N ARG A 364 -23.74 18.35 -0.22
CA ARG A 364 -23.64 18.37 1.25
C ARG A 364 -23.87 16.98 1.86
N ARG A 365 -24.86 16.25 1.37
CA ARG A 365 -25.15 14.89 1.86
C ARG A 365 -24.03 13.89 1.54
N LYS A 366 -23.44 13.97 0.35
CA LYS A 366 -22.52 12.92 -0.15
C LYS A 366 -21.04 13.26 -0.04
N LEU A 367 -20.67 14.53 -0.15
CA LEU A 367 -19.29 15.00 -0.38
C LEU A 367 -18.86 16.14 0.56
N ALA A 368 -19.67 16.58 1.52
CA ALA A 368 -19.34 17.72 2.40
C ALA A 368 -17.90 17.66 2.97
N GLY A 369 -17.49 16.52 3.52
CA GLY A 369 -16.15 16.39 4.11
C GLY A 369 -14.99 16.60 3.13
N ILE A 370 -15.13 16.30 1.83
CA ILE A 370 -14.06 16.60 0.85
C ILE A 370 -14.10 18.05 0.39
N LEU A 371 -15.29 18.65 0.35
CA LEU A 371 -15.50 20.04 -0.07
C LEU A 371 -15.04 21.01 1.01
N GLU A 372 -15.30 20.71 2.28
CA GLU A 372 -14.78 21.44 3.44
C GLU A 372 -13.25 21.42 3.50
N ILE A 373 -12.61 20.32 3.09
CA ILE A 373 -11.14 20.26 2.96
C ILE A 373 -10.68 21.27 1.92
N TYR A 374 -11.32 21.31 0.75
CA TYR A 374 -10.95 22.27 -0.29
C TYR A 374 -11.11 23.71 0.18
N GLU A 375 -12.28 24.04 0.74
CA GLU A 375 -12.57 25.37 1.28
C GLU A 375 -11.55 25.78 2.36
N LYS A 376 -11.22 24.87 3.28
CA LYS A 376 -10.27 25.13 4.35
C LYS A 376 -8.84 25.42 3.86
N PHE A 377 -8.38 24.71 2.82
CA PHE A 377 -6.98 24.81 2.39
C PHE A 377 -6.76 25.76 1.21
N VAL A 378 -7.79 26.01 0.40
CA VAL A 378 -7.72 26.92 -0.75
C VAL A 378 -8.41 28.26 -0.46
N GLY A 379 -9.37 28.29 0.47
CA GLY A 379 -10.15 29.49 0.79
C GLY A 379 -11.23 29.81 -0.25
N GLU A 380 -11.61 28.84 -1.06
CA GLU A 380 -12.62 28.97 -2.12
C GLU A 380 -13.76 27.98 -1.90
N ASP A 381 -15.00 28.45 -2.08
CA ASP A 381 -16.21 27.62 -1.96
C ASP A 381 -16.36 26.68 -3.18
N PRO A 382 -16.22 25.35 -3.01
CA PRO A 382 -16.30 24.40 -4.11
C PRO A 382 -17.73 24.01 -4.51
N TYR A 383 -18.77 24.50 -3.80
CA TYR A 383 -20.17 24.33 -4.21
C TYR A 383 -20.53 25.25 -5.39
N HIS A 384 -19.87 26.42 -5.46
CA HIS A 384 -20.12 27.43 -6.49
C HIS A 384 -18.93 27.71 -7.41
N ASN A 385 -17.76 27.13 -7.13
CA ASN A 385 -16.56 27.29 -7.95
C ASN A 385 -15.94 25.91 -8.26
N PRO A 386 -15.46 25.66 -9.48
CA PRO A 386 -14.73 24.44 -9.80
C PRO A 386 -13.40 24.39 -9.03
N MET A 387 -13.07 23.23 -8.48
CA MET A 387 -11.84 23.03 -7.71
C MET A 387 -10.62 22.97 -8.61
N ARG A 388 -9.48 23.50 -8.15
CA ARG A 388 -8.19 23.38 -8.84
C ARG A 388 -7.40 22.18 -8.29
N VAL A 389 -7.05 21.24 -9.16
CA VAL A 389 -6.42 19.97 -8.79
C VAL A 389 -5.32 19.58 -9.78
N PHE A 390 -4.37 18.76 -9.32
CA PHE A 390 -3.34 18.17 -10.17
C PHE A 390 -2.95 16.76 -9.69
N PRO A 391 -2.36 15.91 -10.56
CA PRO A 391 -1.90 14.59 -10.15
C PRO A 391 -0.82 14.63 -9.06
N ALA A 392 -0.84 13.64 -8.16
CA ALA A 392 0.08 13.52 -7.03
C ALA A 392 0.44 12.06 -6.71
N VAL A 393 1.69 11.80 -6.28
CA VAL A 393 2.10 10.50 -5.74
C VAL A 393 1.19 10.10 -4.59
N HIS A 394 0.70 8.86 -4.61
CA HIS A 394 -0.38 8.45 -3.72
C HIS A 394 -0.20 7.08 -3.07
N TYR A 395 0.23 6.06 -3.82
CA TYR A 395 0.30 4.69 -3.32
C TYR A 395 1.45 3.93 -3.98
N SER A 396 2.09 3.02 -3.24
CA SER A 396 3.10 2.10 -3.77
C SER A 396 2.49 0.73 -4.04
N MET A 397 2.53 0.25 -5.28
CA MET A 397 2.12 -1.11 -5.60
C MET A 397 3.24 -2.12 -5.35
N GLY A 398 4.49 -1.68 -5.46
CA GLY A 398 5.65 -2.44 -5.03
C GLY A 398 5.88 -2.35 -3.53
N GLY A 399 6.66 -3.30 -3.00
CA GLY A 399 6.90 -3.45 -1.57
C GLY A 399 7.85 -4.63 -1.31
N LEU A 400 7.88 -5.12 -0.08
CA LEU A 400 8.54 -6.38 0.26
C LEU A 400 7.87 -7.53 -0.49
N TRP A 401 8.69 -8.44 -1.01
CA TRP A 401 8.22 -9.68 -1.58
C TRP A 401 7.64 -10.57 -0.48
N VAL A 402 6.48 -11.13 -0.76
CA VAL A 402 5.77 -12.10 0.07
C VAL A 402 5.29 -13.30 -0.74
N ASP A 403 5.32 -14.46 -0.12
CA ASP A 403 4.88 -15.72 -0.68
C ASP A 403 3.37 -15.95 -0.46
N PHE A 404 2.85 -16.94 -1.17
CA PHE A 404 1.51 -17.48 -1.01
C PHE A 404 1.49 -18.95 -1.45
N GLU A 405 0.65 -19.75 -0.80
CA GLU A 405 0.40 -21.11 -1.22
C GLU A 405 -0.93 -21.22 -1.95
N ARG A 406 -0.86 -21.58 -3.22
CA ARG A 406 -2.02 -21.74 -4.08
C ARG A 406 -2.63 -23.14 -3.96
N ARG A 407 -3.96 -23.22 -4.03
CA ARG A 407 -4.77 -24.42 -4.22
C ARG A 407 -5.00 -24.72 -5.71
N GLU A 408 -5.35 -25.96 -6.01
CA GLU A 408 -5.67 -26.40 -7.38
C GLU A 408 -6.78 -25.57 -8.04
N ASP A 409 -7.82 -25.18 -7.28
CA ASP A 409 -8.93 -24.33 -7.75
C ASP A 409 -8.56 -22.84 -7.92
N GLY A 410 -7.27 -22.50 -7.77
CA GLY A 410 -6.75 -21.14 -7.89
C GLY A 410 -7.01 -20.24 -6.67
N GLY A 411 -7.59 -20.76 -5.59
CA GLY A 411 -7.64 -20.07 -4.30
C GLY A 411 -6.32 -20.17 -3.51
N LEU A 412 -6.27 -19.56 -2.32
CA LEU A 412 -5.18 -19.73 -1.37
C LEU A 412 -5.43 -20.90 -0.41
N VAL A 413 -4.38 -21.61 -0.02
CA VAL A 413 -4.39 -22.53 1.13
C VAL A 413 -4.47 -21.66 2.39
N ARG A 414 -5.66 -21.60 2.99
CA ARG A 414 -5.90 -20.76 4.18
C ARG A 414 -5.02 -21.19 5.35
N GLY A 415 -4.36 -20.22 5.97
CA GLY A 415 -3.48 -20.45 7.14
C GLY A 415 -2.17 -21.18 6.81
N SER A 416 -1.81 -21.32 5.54
CA SER A 416 -0.46 -21.76 5.17
C SER A 416 0.59 -20.82 5.75
N ALA A 417 1.65 -21.37 6.36
CA ALA A 417 2.79 -20.59 6.84
C ALA A 417 3.47 -19.75 5.74
N ARG A 418 3.21 -20.07 4.46
CA ARG A 418 3.74 -19.34 3.30
C ARG A 418 3.03 -18.01 3.04
N ASN A 419 1.74 -17.89 3.37
CA ASN A 419 1.00 -16.68 3.03
C ASN A 419 1.55 -15.49 3.82
N GLN A 420 1.91 -14.41 3.12
CA GLN A 420 2.52 -13.19 3.67
C GLN A 420 3.95 -13.36 4.20
N ALA A 421 4.56 -14.55 4.10
CA ALA A 421 5.94 -14.78 4.51
C ALA A 421 6.91 -14.16 3.48
N THR A 422 7.97 -13.51 3.95
CA THR A 422 9.04 -13.02 3.06
C THR A 422 10.06 -14.13 2.80
N ASN A 423 11.12 -13.82 2.05
CA ASN A 423 12.26 -14.73 1.87
C ASN A 423 13.15 -14.87 3.11
N ILE A 424 13.00 -13.98 4.11
CA ILE A 424 13.64 -14.14 5.42
C ILE A 424 12.70 -14.97 6.30
N GLU A 425 13.15 -16.14 6.75
CA GLU A 425 12.35 -17.00 7.61
C GLU A 425 11.95 -16.27 8.89
N GLY A 426 10.68 -16.35 9.29
CA GLY A 426 10.14 -15.65 10.47
C GLY A 426 9.77 -14.18 10.24
N LEU A 427 10.09 -13.60 9.07
CA LEU A 427 9.66 -12.26 8.67
C LEU A 427 8.45 -12.34 7.73
N TYR A 428 7.41 -11.59 8.05
CA TYR A 428 6.18 -11.41 7.28
C TYR A 428 5.99 -9.93 6.91
N ALA A 429 5.24 -9.66 5.87
CA ALA A 429 4.83 -8.30 5.51
C ALA A 429 3.35 -8.26 5.13
N ALA A 430 2.65 -7.15 5.42
CA ALA A 430 1.23 -7.01 5.11
C ALA A 430 0.81 -5.54 4.88
N GLY A 431 -0.05 -5.32 3.89
CA GLY A 431 -0.57 -4.00 3.53
C GLY A 431 0.31 -3.28 2.51
N GLU A 432 0.32 -1.95 2.50
CA GLU A 432 1.06 -1.19 1.47
C GLU A 432 2.59 -1.40 1.48
N CYS A 433 3.15 -2.04 2.52
CA CYS A 433 4.55 -2.44 2.48
C CYS A 433 4.79 -3.78 1.76
N ASP A 434 3.75 -4.51 1.34
CA ASP A 434 3.83 -5.69 0.47
C ASP A 434 3.48 -5.35 -0.99
N TYR A 435 3.79 -6.27 -1.92
CA TYR A 435 3.62 -6.07 -3.38
C TYR A 435 2.41 -6.78 -4.01
N GLN A 436 1.67 -7.59 -3.25
CA GLN A 436 1.06 -8.81 -3.78
C GLN A 436 -0.20 -8.57 -4.65
N TYR A 437 -1.01 -7.56 -4.30
CA TYR A 437 -2.42 -7.51 -4.72
C TYR A 437 -2.72 -6.65 -5.94
N HIS A 438 -1.80 -5.79 -6.37
CA HIS A 438 -2.15 -4.63 -7.20
C HIS A 438 -1.45 -4.57 -8.55
N GLY A 439 -0.42 -5.39 -8.77
CA GLY A 439 0.30 -5.42 -10.04
C GLY A 439 0.83 -4.04 -10.42
N ALA A 440 0.60 -3.62 -11.66
CA ALA A 440 1.13 -2.37 -12.19
C ALA A 440 0.25 -1.14 -11.91
N ASN A 441 -0.97 -1.31 -11.42
CA ASN A 441 -1.88 -0.22 -11.08
C ASN A 441 -3.01 -0.66 -10.14
N ARG A 442 -3.19 0.07 -9.04
CA ARG A 442 -4.24 -0.22 -8.05
C ARG A 442 -5.60 0.37 -8.46
N LEU A 443 -6.68 -0.41 -8.38
CA LEU A 443 -8.04 0.16 -8.41
C LEU A 443 -8.30 1.03 -7.18
N GLY A 444 -9.08 2.10 -7.34
CA GLY A 444 -9.52 2.89 -6.20
C GLY A 444 -10.33 2.04 -5.21
N ALA A 445 -10.27 2.37 -3.92
CA ALA A 445 -10.94 1.64 -2.81
C ALA A 445 -10.50 0.17 -2.57
N ASN A 446 -9.58 -0.39 -3.36
CA ASN A 446 -9.00 -1.71 -3.09
C ASN A 446 -7.90 -1.72 -2.01
N SER A 447 -7.27 -0.58 -1.66
CA SER A 447 -6.17 -0.60 -0.67
C SER A 447 -6.63 -0.83 0.76
N LEU A 448 -7.80 -0.30 1.15
CA LEU A 448 -8.34 -0.57 2.48
C LEU A 448 -8.70 -2.05 2.60
N LEU A 449 -9.24 -2.62 1.52
CA LEU A 449 -9.54 -4.04 1.41
C LEU A 449 -8.27 -4.89 1.47
N SER A 450 -7.25 -4.61 0.66
CA SER A 450 -6.01 -5.40 0.63
C SER A 450 -5.26 -5.32 1.95
N CYS A 451 -5.18 -4.15 2.60
CA CYS A 451 -4.58 -4.05 3.93
C CYS A 451 -5.27 -4.96 4.95
N ILE A 452 -6.60 -4.93 5.03
CA ILE A 452 -7.35 -5.78 5.97
C ILE A 452 -7.18 -7.25 5.59
N TYR A 453 -7.32 -7.59 4.30
CA TYR A 453 -7.19 -8.97 3.82
C TYR A 453 -5.78 -9.55 4.06
N ALA A 454 -4.73 -8.77 3.81
CA ALA A 454 -3.35 -9.17 4.12
C ALA A 454 -3.19 -9.49 5.61
N GLY A 455 -3.78 -8.68 6.51
CA GLY A 455 -3.77 -8.97 7.94
C GLY A 455 -4.60 -10.20 8.33
N LEU A 456 -5.71 -10.46 7.61
CA LEU A 456 -6.51 -11.68 7.78
C LEU A 456 -5.75 -12.95 7.38
N GLU A 457 -4.84 -12.87 6.41
CA GLU A 457 -3.98 -13.98 6.01
C GLU A 457 -2.72 -14.08 6.88
N ALA A 458 -2.07 -12.96 7.22
CA ALA A 458 -0.82 -12.94 8.00
C ALA A 458 -0.99 -13.57 9.39
N GLY A 459 -2.04 -13.20 10.14
CA GLY A 459 -2.22 -13.68 11.51
C GLY A 459 -2.29 -15.21 11.63
N PRO A 460 -3.21 -15.89 10.94
CA PRO A 460 -3.30 -17.35 10.95
C PRO A 460 -2.03 -18.03 10.41
N SER A 461 -1.38 -17.45 9.40
CA SER A 461 -0.16 -18.00 8.79
C SER A 461 1.03 -17.98 9.74
N ILE A 462 1.21 -16.86 10.46
CA ILE A 462 2.19 -16.73 11.53
C ILE A 462 1.88 -17.71 12.67
N ALA A 463 0.62 -17.85 13.09
CA ALA A 463 0.23 -18.85 14.10
C ALA A 463 0.61 -20.28 13.66
N THR A 464 0.37 -20.65 12.40
CA THR A 464 0.79 -21.95 11.85
C THR A 464 2.31 -22.12 11.88
N TYR A 465 3.07 -21.11 11.44
CA TYR A 465 4.52 -21.11 11.48
C TYR A 465 5.07 -21.34 12.90
N ILE A 466 4.52 -20.62 13.89
CA ILE A 466 4.94 -20.69 15.30
C ILE A 466 4.68 -22.06 15.92
N LYS A 467 3.56 -22.71 15.56
CA LYS A 467 3.27 -24.11 15.95
C LYS A 467 4.30 -25.09 15.38
N GLY A 468 4.81 -24.81 14.19
CA GLY A 468 5.81 -25.63 13.50
C GLY A 468 7.24 -25.45 14.01
N LEU A 469 7.52 -24.45 14.84
CA LEU A 469 8.88 -24.15 15.29
C LEU A 469 9.48 -25.28 16.14
N THR A 470 10.68 -25.73 15.75
CA THR A 470 11.46 -26.71 16.50
C THR A 470 12.13 -26.07 17.71
N LYS A 471 12.61 -24.83 17.57
CA LYS A 471 13.26 -24.02 18.61
C LYS A 471 12.62 -22.64 18.71
N SER A 472 12.24 -22.26 19.92
CA SER A 472 11.67 -20.95 20.23
C SER A 472 12.74 -19.87 20.22
N SER A 473 12.37 -18.66 19.76
CA SER A 473 13.24 -17.48 19.80
C SER A 473 13.57 -17.05 21.23
N PHE A 474 12.67 -17.31 22.19
CA PHE A 474 12.81 -16.95 23.60
C PHE A 474 13.81 -17.84 24.35
N ASP A 475 14.25 -18.94 23.74
CA ASP A 475 15.29 -19.83 24.25
C ASP A 475 16.67 -19.58 23.60
N VAL A 476 16.77 -18.57 22.72
CA VAL A 476 18.04 -18.08 22.19
C VAL A 476 18.76 -17.24 23.26
N GLY A 477 20.09 -17.36 23.33
CA GLY A 477 20.91 -16.61 24.29
C GLY A 477 20.86 -15.09 24.07
N SER A 478 20.95 -14.32 25.16
CA SER A 478 20.82 -12.85 25.11
C SER A 478 21.89 -12.17 24.26
N SER A 479 23.06 -12.79 24.09
CA SER A 479 24.19 -12.25 23.33
C SER A 479 23.85 -11.89 21.87
N VAL A 480 22.94 -12.63 21.23
CA VAL A 480 22.49 -12.34 19.85
C VAL A 480 21.72 -11.02 19.80
N PHE A 481 20.85 -10.79 20.79
CA PHE A 481 20.05 -9.58 20.93
C PHE A 481 20.92 -8.38 21.35
N GLU A 482 21.79 -8.57 22.34
CA GLU A 482 22.75 -7.56 22.80
C GLU A 482 23.67 -7.10 21.66
N LYS A 483 24.12 -8.01 20.80
CA LYS A 483 24.94 -7.66 19.62
C LYS A 483 24.18 -6.77 18.63
N ALA A 484 22.92 -7.10 18.33
CA ALA A 484 22.09 -6.31 17.44
C ALA A 484 21.77 -4.93 18.04
N GLU A 485 21.45 -4.88 19.32
CA GLU A 485 21.19 -3.64 20.05
C GLU A 485 22.43 -2.73 20.09
N ASN A 486 23.60 -3.28 20.39
CA ASN A 486 24.85 -2.53 20.41
C ASN A 486 25.23 -1.98 19.02
N ARG A 487 24.92 -2.71 17.94
CA ARG A 487 25.09 -2.21 16.57
C ARG A 487 24.24 -0.96 16.33
N GLU A 488 22.96 -1.00 16.70
CA GLU A 488 22.07 0.15 16.48
C GLU A 488 22.38 1.32 17.42
N LYS A 489 22.82 1.06 18.66
CA LYS A 489 23.37 2.08 19.55
C LYS A 489 24.59 2.75 18.92
N ALA A 490 25.52 1.98 18.34
CA ALA A 490 26.68 2.53 17.65
C ALA A 490 26.27 3.36 16.41
N ASN A 491 25.30 2.89 15.62
CA ASN A 491 24.75 3.63 14.47
C ASN A 491 24.15 4.98 14.90
N TYR A 492 23.37 4.98 15.98
CA TYR A 492 22.79 6.21 16.53
C TYR A 492 23.87 7.17 17.03
N GLN A 493 24.87 6.67 17.76
CA GLN A 493 26.01 7.49 18.21
C GLN A 493 26.82 8.05 17.03
N ALA A 494 26.94 7.31 15.93
CA ALA A 494 27.59 7.79 14.71
C ALA A 494 26.81 8.96 14.09
N VAL A 495 25.46 8.91 14.10
CA VAL A 495 24.61 10.03 13.66
C VAL A 495 24.79 11.26 14.55
N LEU A 496 24.86 11.09 15.87
CA LEU A 496 25.07 12.20 16.81
C LEU A 496 26.47 12.86 16.70
N LYS A 497 27.45 12.15 16.12
CA LYS A 497 28.81 12.64 15.90
C LYS A 497 29.03 13.27 14.53
N MET A 498 28.00 13.34 13.70
CA MET A 498 28.07 13.95 12.36
C MET A 498 28.34 15.45 12.44
N ASP A 499 29.49 15.88 11.93
CA ASP A 499 29.99 17.27 11.98
C ASP A 499 30.16 17.92 10.60
N GLY A 500 29.58 17.31 9.56
CA GLY A 500 29.65 17.79 8.20
C GLY A 500 28.85 19.08 7.95
N LYS A 501 28.84 19.52 6.69
CA LYS A 501 28.18 20.79 6.27
C LYS A 501 26.87 20.58 5.50
N GLU A 502 26.57 19.35 5.10
CA GLU A 502 25.34 19.05 4.37
C GLU A 502 24.15 19.02 5.32
N ASN A 503 23.00 19.48 4.85
CA ASN A 503 21.75 19.44 5.60
C ASN A 503 20.87 18.31 5.05
N ALA A 504 20.49 17.37 5.91
CA ALA A 504 19.71 16.20 5.52
C ALA A 504 18.36 16.56 4.86
N TYR A 505 17.67 17.59 5.36
CA TYR A 505 16.39 18.03 4.81
C TYR A 505 16.55 18.65 3.41
N LYS A 506 17.62 19.42 3.19
CA LYS A 506 17.94 19.96 1.85
C LYS A 506 18.29 18.86 0.86
N LEU A 507 19.10 17.88 1.28
CA LEU A 507 19.41 16.71 0.44
C LEU A 507 18.15 15.91 0.11
N HIS A 508 17.26 15.73 1.07
CA HIS A 508 15.96 15.08 0.85
C HIS A 508 15.08 15.87 -0.12
N GLU A 509 15.02 17.19 -0.01
CA GLU A 509 14.31 18.06 -0.95
C GLU A 509 14.87 17.93 -2.36
N GLU A 510 16.20 18.00 -2.53
CA GLU A 510 16.87 17.82 -3.83
C GLU A 510 16.53 16.47 -4.47
N LEU A 511 16.62 15.38 -3.69
CA LEU A 511 16.26 14.03 -4.16
C LEU A 511 14.78 13.96 -4.53
N SER A 512 13.91 14.43 -3.65
CA SER A 512 12.45 14.35 -3.79
C SER A 512 11.95 15.08 -5.01
N ILE A 513 12.48 16.29 -5.29
CA ILE A 513 12.12 17.07 -6.47
C ILE A 513 12.44 16.30 -7.75
N MET A 514 13.63 15.69 -7.81
CA MET A 514 14.04 14.92 -8.99
C MET A 514 13.21 13.64 -9.14
N MET A 515 13.00 12.89 -8.05
CA MET A 515 12.15 11.69 -8.06
C MET A 515 10.72 12.02 -8.52
N LEU A 516 10.13 13.10 -8.02
CA LEU A 516 8.78 13.54 -8.36
C LEU A 516 8.67 13.95 -9.83
N ARG A 517 9.64 14.71 -10.34
CA ARG A 517 9.65 15.23 -11.72
C ARG A 517 9.91 14.12 -12.73
N ASP A 518 10.87 13.24 -12.46
CA ASP A 518 11.50 12.40 -13.50
C ASP A 518 11.24 10.89 -13.33
N CYS A 519 10.63 10.48 -12.21
CA CYS A 519 10.41 9.06 -11.89
C CYS A 519 8.95 8.74 -11.50
N THR A 520 7.99 9.51 -12.03
CA THR A 520 6.55 9.32 -11.74
C THR A 520 5.72 8.95 -12.97
N ILE A 521 5.03 9.93 -13.59
CA ILE A 521 3.99 9.74 -14.62
C ILE A 521 4.57 9.30 -15.96
N GLU A 522 5.58 10.02 -16.44
CA GLU A 522 6.24 9.78 -17.73
C GLU A 522 7.73 9.64 -17.49
N ARG A 523 8.36 8.60 -18.07
CA ARG A 523 9.74 8.23 -17.78
C ARG A 523 10.53 8.01 -19.06
N HIS A 524 11.77 8.49 -19.06
CA HIS A 524 12.68 8.39 -20.20
C HIS A 524 14.01 7.81 -19.74
N ASN A 525 14.56 6.84 -20.46
CA ASN A 525 15.78 6.13 -20.02
C ASN A 525 16.95 7.09 -19.75
N ALA A 526 17.22 8.02 -20.66
CA ALA A 526 18.29 9.01 -20.48
C ALA A 526 18.05 9.97 -19.31
N VAL A 527 16.79 10.19 -18.91
CA VAL A 527 16.46 11.00 -17.73
C VAL A 527 16.61 10.16 -16.47
N LEU A 528 16.14 8.92 -16.47
CA LEU A 528 16.31 7.98 -15.36
C LEU A 528 17.79 7.71 -15.04
N ASP A 529 18.66 7.65 -16.05
CA ASP A 529 20.11 7.57 -15.87
C ASP A 529 20.66 8.77 -15.06
N LYS A 530 20.11 9.98 -15.28
CA LYS A 530 20.44 11.17 -14.50
C LYS A 530 19.85 11.10 -13.08
N VAL A 531 18.66 10.54 -12.91
CA VAL A 531 18.06 10.30 -11.59
C VAL A 531 18.97 9.38 -10.78
N ILE A 532 19.42 8.26 -11.35
CA ILE A 532 20.32 7.31 -10.69
C ILE A 532 21.65 7.99 -10.34
N ALA A 533 22.23 8.77 -11.26
CA ALA A 533 23.44 9.56 -10.98
C ALA A 533 23.23 10.58 -9.83
N LYS A 534 22.05 11.19 -9.71
CA LYS A 534 21.72 12.07 -8.59
C LYS A 534 21.57 11.29 -7.29
N VAL A 535 21.00 10.09 -7.32
CA VAL A 535 20.93 9.20 -6.15
C VAL A 535 22.34 8.86 -5.66
N ASP A 536 23.27 8.53 -6.55
CA ASP A 536 24.70 8.34 -6.24
C ASP A 536 25.33 9.59 -5.58
N GLU A 537 25.08 10.77 -6.15
CA GLU A 537 25.58 12.04 -5.63
C GLU A 537 25.04 12.31 -4.22
N VAL A 538 23.73 12.12 -4.02
CA VAL A 538 23.04 12.34 -2.74
C VAL A 538 23.52 11.34 -1.69
N GLU A 539 23.71 10.07 -2.05
CA GLU A 539 24.26 9.05 -1.16
C GLU A 539 25.66 9.43 -0.67
N GLU A 540 26.54 9.91 -1.56
CA GLU A 540 27.88 10.35 -1.19
C GLU A 540 27.85 11.61 -0.33
N ARG A 541 27.03 12.61 -0.68
CA ARG A 541 26.83 13.83 0.13
C ARG A 541 26.21 13.52 1.49
N SER A 542 25.39 12.48 1.60
CA SER A 542 24.77 12.08 2.88
C SER A 542 25.80 11.68 3.95
N LYS A 543 27.00 11.26 3.54
CA LYS A 543 28.12 10.96 4.44
C LYS A 543 28.71 12.21 5.09
N LYS A 544 28.42 13.40 4.54
CA LYS A 544 28.90 14.72 4.99
C LYS A 544 27.78 15.55 5.62
N ILE A 545 26.71 14.90 6.06
CA ILE A 545 25.66 15.54 6.85
C ILE A 545 26.26 16.04 8.17
N GLY A 546 25.82 17.21 8.63
CA GLY A 546 26.03 17.69 9.99
C GLY A 546 24.73 17.64 10.79
N ILE A 547 24.78 17.21 12.04
CA ILE A 547 23.63 17.25 12.95
C ILE A 547 23.64 18.55 13.77
N THR A 548 22.49 19.22 13.86
CA THR A 548 22.35 20.45 14.66
C THR A 548 21.79 20.21 16.05
N ASP A 549 21.04 19.12 16.24
CA ASP A 549 20.43 18.73 17.51
C ASP A 549 21.09 17.45 18.01
N THR A 550 21.85 17.54 19.09
CA THR A 550 22.50 16.41 19.77
C THR A 550 21.81 16.03 21.07
N SER A 551 20.59 16.54 21.31
CA SER A 551 19.83 16.21 22.51
C SER A 551 19.58 14.70 22.62
N GLY A 552 19.62 14.20 23.85
CA GLY A 552 19.38 12.80 24.16
C GLY A 552 17.91 12.42 24.31
N ARG A 553 16.96 13.32 24.02
CA ARG A 553 15.51 13.09 24.19
C ARG A 553 14.75 13.72 23.04
N ALA A 554 13.73 13.05 22.52
CA ALA A 554 12.88 13.55 21.44
C ALA A 554 13.63 14.12 20.22
N ASN A 555 14.76 13.51 19.85
CA ASN A 555 15.62 14.00 18.79
C ASN A 555 15.15 13.52 17.40
N MET A 556 14.21 14.29 16.84
CA MET A 556 13.64 14.03 15.52
C MET A 556 14.65 14.23 14.37
N GLY A 557 15.71 15.03 14.59
CA GLY A 557 16.76 15.26 13.60
C GLY A 557 17.58 13.99 13.34
N ALA A 558 18.03 13.32 14.40
CA ALA A 558 18.74 12.06 14.31
C ALA A 558 17.87 10.96 13.67
N GLN A 559 16.59 10.91 14.04
CA GLN A 559 15.63 10.02 13.41
C GLN A 559 15.49 10.27 11.90
N PHE A 560 15.28 11.53 11.51
CA PHE A 560 15.12 11.90 10.11
C PHE A 560 16.35 11.54 9.28
N ILE A 561 17.58 11.77 9.79
CA ILE A 561 18.81 11.38 9.09
C ILE A 561 18.84 9.88 8.79
N ARG A 562 18.45 9.04 9.76
CA ARG A 562 18.35 7.58 9.56
C ARG A 562 17.30 7.24 8.50
N HIS A 563 16.10 7.81 8.60
CA HIS A 563 15.03 7.57 7.62
C HIS A 563 15.43 8.04 6.23
N PHE A 564 16.14 9.17 6.13
CA PHE A 564 16.63 9.72 4.88
C PHE A 564 17.61 8.77 4.18
N LYS A 565 18.57 8.18 4.90
CA LYS A 565 19.47 7.17 4.33
C LYS A 565 18.70 5.99 3.73
N ASN A 566 17.66 5.52 4.42
CA ASN A 566 16.77 4.47 3.91
C ASN A 566 15.93 4.93 2.69
N MET A 567 15.49 6.19 2.66
CA MET A 567 14.79 6.75 1.50
C MET A 567 15.71 6.82 0.26
N VAL A 568 17.00 7.12 0.43
CA VAL A 568 17.99 7.08 -0.67
C VAL A 568 18.10 5.67 -1.26
N VAL A 569 18.16 4.64 -0.40
CA VAL A 569 18.19 3.24 -0.84
C VAL A 569 16.95 2.86 -1.63
N LEU A 570 15.75 3.20 -1.15
CA LEU A 570 14.51 2.94 -1.88
C LEU A 570 14.38 3.77 -3.17
N ALA A 571 14.87 5.01 -3.18
CA ALA A 571 14.91 5.83 -4.39
C ALA A 571 15.71 5.14 -5.50
N ARG A 572 16.84 4.50 -5.15
CA ARG A 572 17.63 3.68 -6.07
C ARG A 572 16.84 2.50 -6.61
N VAL A 573 16.18 1.73 -5.75
CA VAL A 573 15.35 0.56 -6.14
C VAL A 573 14.28 0.97 -7.14
N ILE A 574 13.58 2.08 -6.87
CA ILE A 574 12.52 2.61 -7.72
C ILE A 574 13.08 3.08 -9.07
N ALA A 575 14.11 3.93 -9.04
CA ALA A 575 14.67 4.55 -10.25
C ALA A 575 15.37 3.53 -11.16
N GLN A 576 16.16 2.62 -10.58
CA GLN A 576 16.84 1.56 -11.34
C GLN A 576 15.84 0.53 -11.88
N GLY A 577 14.80 0.19 -11.12
CA GLY A 577 13.75 -0.72 -11.58
C GLY A 577 13.00 -0.11 -12.76
N ALA A 578 12.66 1.18 -12.64
CA ALA A 578 12.06 1.94 -13.73
C ALA A 578 13.00 2.00 -14.94
N ARG A 579 14.31 2.17 -14.73
CA ARG A 579 15.29 2.25 -15.81
C ARG A 579 15.45 0.94 -16.56
N ASN A 580 15.39 -0.18 -15.87
CA ASN A 580 15.63 -1.50 -16.45
C ASN A 580 14.40 -2.07 -17.19
N ARG A 581 13.18 -1.71 -16.76
CA ARG A 581 11.93 -2.19 -17.37
C ARG A 581 11.59 -1.41 -18.63
N ASP A 582 11.95 -1.93 -19.80
CA ASP A 582 11.70 -1.30 -21.11
C ASP A 582 10.36 -1.73 -21.72
N GLU A 583 9.27 -1.35 -21.05
CA GLU A 583 7.88 -1.47 -21.54
C GLU A 583 7.00 -0.32 -20.98
N SER A 584 5.72 -0.31 -21.33
CA SER A 584 4.71 0.49 -20.64
C SER A 584 3.58 -0.39 -20.11
N ARG A 585 3.37 -0.36 -18.79
CA ARG A 585 2.39 -1.19 -18.08
C ARG A 585 1.80 -0.43 -16.89
N GLY A 586 0.48 -0.28 -16.84
CA GLY A 586 -0.21 0.45 -15.77
C GLY A 586 0.39 1.84 -15.47
N ALA A 587 0.87 2.02 -14.23
CA ALA A 587 1.47 3.27 -13.74
C ALA A 587 2.94 3.48 -14.17
N HIS A 588 3.56 2.49 -14.81
CA HIS A 588 4.87 2.62 -15.44
C HIS A 588 4.71 2.95 -16.92
N PHE A 589 5.16 4.13 -17.33
CA PHE A 589 5.03 4.59 -18.71
C PHE A 589 6.33 5.16 -19.24
N LYS A 590 6.80 4.55 -20.34
CA LYS A 590 7.93 5.04 -21.13
C LYS A 590 7.46 5.34 -22.55
N PRO A 591 7.48 6.61 -22.99
CA PRO A 591 7.07 6.98 -24.34
C PRO A 591 7.84 6.27 -25.46
N ASP A 592 9.10 5.87 -25.21
CA ASP A 592 9.93 5.12 -26.16
C ASP A 592 9.52 3.63 -26.26
N PHE A 593 8.84 3.10 -25.24
CA PHE A 593 8.38 1.72 -25.14
C PHE A 593 6.87 1.68 -24.88
N LYS A 594 6.08 2.21 -25.82
CA LYS A 594 4.64 2.50 -25.59
C LYS A 594 3.78 1.27 -25.33
N GLN A 595 4.19 0.10 -25.81
CA GLN A 595 3.40 -1.11 -25.72
C GLN A 595 3.74 -1.89 -24.46
N ARG A 596 2.73 -2.59 -23.95
CA ARG A 596 2.89 -3.62 -22.94
C ARG A 596 3.57 -4.83 -23.59
N ASP A 597 4.59 -5.38 -22.94
CA ASP A 597 5.37 -6.51 -23.46
C ASP A 597 5.21 -7.71 -22.52
N ASP A 598 4.26 -8.58 -22.85
CA ASP A 598 3.98 -9.77 -22.04
C ASP A 598 5.03 -10.89 -22.24
N GLU A 599 5.81 -10.86 -23.33
CA GLU A 599 6.83 -11.88 -23.60
C GLU A 599 8.04 -11.70 -22.68
N ASN A 600 8.52 -10.46 -22.52
CA ASN A 600 9.71 -10.18 -21.74
C ASN A 600 9.40 -9.69 -20.30
N TRP A 601 8.25 -9.05 -20.11
CA TRP A 601 7.98 -8.24 -18.90
C TRP A 601 6.70 -8.61 -18.13
N LEU A 602 5.97 -9.69 -18.49
CA LEU A 602 4.93 -10.26 -17.62
C LEU A 602 5.53 -11.02 -16.43
N ARG A 603 6.29 -10.29 -15.61
CA ARG A 603 7.20 -10.80 -14.59
C ARG A 603 7.30 -9.79 -13.46
N THR A 604 7.43 -10.25 -12.22
CA THR A 604 7.70 -9.41 -11.05
C THR A 604 9.15 -8.94 -11.05
N THR A 605 9.41 -7.66 -10.87
CA THR A 605 10.79 -7.18 -10.68
C THR A 605 11.26 -7.57 -9.28
N LEU A 606 12.24 -8.46 -9.15
CA LEU A 606 12.78 -8.93 -7.86
C LEU A 606 14.14 -8.28 -7.59
N ALA A 607 14.24 -7.48 -6.55
CA ALA A 607 15.43 -6.72 -6.17
C ALA A 607 15.99 -7.21 -4.82
N PHE A 608 17.30 -7.38 -4.77
CA PHE A 608 18.08 -7.60 -3.55
C PHE A 608 19.09 -6.47 -3.35
N TYR A 609 19.31 -6.10 -2.09
CA TYR A 609 20.34 -5.15 -1.75
C TYR A 609 21.73 -5.73 -2.07
N GLY A 610 22.56 -4.91 -2.70
CA GLY A 610 23.96 -5.20 -2.96
C GLY A 610 24.84 -4.00 -2.59
N GLU A 611 26.14 -4.24 -2.55
CA GLU A 611 27.14 -3.20 -2.36
C GLU A 611 28.21 -3.36 -3.44
N ASN A 612 28.60 -2.23 -4.04
CA ASN A 612 29.70 -2.15 -4.99
C ASN A 612 30.73 -1.14 -4.47
N GLY A 613 31.73 -1.65 -3.73
CA GLY A 613 32.64 -0.81 -2.96
C GLY A 613 31.90 -0.08 -1.84
N ASN A 614 31.89 1.26 -1.89
CA ASN A 614 31.24 2.11 -0.88
C ASN A 614 29.87 2.67 -1.35
N LYS A 615 29.25 2.07 -2.36
CA LYS A 615 27.96 2.47 -2.94
C LYS A 615 26.94 1.35 -2.81
N SER A 616 25.70 1.72 -2.49
CA SER A 616 24.56 0.82 -2.62
C SER A 616 24.31 0.43 -4.08
N GLU A 617 23.98 -0.84 -4.28
CA GLU A 617 23.64 -1.43 -5.57
C GLU A 617 22.31 -2.19 -5.45
N VAL A 618 21.61 -2.34 -6.57
CA VAL A 618 20.41 -3.18 -6.66
C VAL A 618 20.73 -4.38 -7.54
N LYS A 619 20.68 -5.58 -6.96
CA LYS A 619 20.85 -6.84 -7.67
C LYS A 619 19.48 -7.37 -8.07
N TYR A 620 19.20 -7.38 -9.36
CA TYR A 620 17.97 -7.97 -9.88
C TYR A 620 18.18 -9.45 -10.16
N VAL A 621 17.23 -10.28 -9.71
CA VAL A 621 17.27 -11.73 -9.92
C VAL A 621 16.00 -12.19 -10.63
N ARG A 622 16.07 -13.37 -11.25
CA ARG A 622 14.92 -14.03 -11.89
C ARG A 622 14.25 -15.05 -10.97
N GLU A 623 15.02 -15.57 -10.03
CA GLU A 623 14.62 -16.62 -9.10
C GLU A 623 15.55 -16.60 -7.89
N PHE A 624 15.08 -17.16 -6.77
CA PHE A 624 15.88 -17.35 -5.56
C PHE A 624 15.28 -18.46 -4.68
N ASP A 625 16.13 -19.08 -3.87
CA ASP A 625 15.71 -20.05 -2.86
C ASP A 625 15.49 -19.36 -1.51
N TYR A 626 14.55 -19.87 -0.74
CA TYR A 626 14.22 -19.37 0.60
C TYR A 626 13.62 -20.48 1.46
N ASN A 627 13.48 -20.23 2.77
CA ASN A 627 12.92 -21.18 3.71
C ASN A 627 11.70 -20.61 4.41
N VAL A 628 10.66 -21.43 4.57
CA VAL A 628 9.51 -21.12 5.42
C VAL A 628 9.18 -22.36 6.25
N ALA A 629 9.14 -22.20 7.57
CA ALA A 629 8.87 -23.29 8.51
C ALA A 629 9.82 -24.49 8.32
N GLY A 630 11.11 -24.21 8.12
CA GLY A 630 12.15 -25.22 7.90
C GLY A 630 12.04 -26.00 6.58
N LYS A 631 11.17 -25.56 5.66
CA LYS A 631 11.04 -26.19 4.34
C LYS A 631 11.73 -25.32 3.28
N PRO A 632 12.64 -25.89 2.47
CA PRO A 632 13.21 -25.19 1.32
C PRO A 632 12.15 -25.01 0.24
N LEU A 633 12.08 -23.80 -0.29
CA LEU A 633 11.17 -23.36 -1.34
C LEU A 633 11.94 -22.57 -2.39
N HIS A 634 11.36 -22.48 -3.58
CA HIS A 634 11.95 -21.78 -4.72
C HIS A 634 10.95 -20.77 -5.27
N ALA A 635 11.37 -19.52 -5.39
CA ALA A 635 10.58 -18.43 -5.95
C ALA A 635 11.12 -18.05 -7.33
N THR A 636 10.21 -17.75 -8.26
CA THR A 636 10.55 -17.17 -9.56
C THR A 636 9.82 -15.85 -9.73
N ASP A 637 10.26 -15.04 -10.68
CA ASP A 637 9.61 -13.79 -11.05
C ASP A 637 8.35 -13.97 -11.92
N LYS A 638 7.89 -15.20 -12.18
CA LYS A 638 6.68 -15.44 -12.98
C LYS A 638 5.43 -15.00 -12.22
N VAL A 639 4.52 -14.34 -12.93
CA VAL A 639 3.20 -13.98 -12.39
C VAL A 639 2.23 -15.14 -12.62
N ASP A 640 1.49 -15.56 -11.59
CA ASP A 640 0.40 -16.53 -11.75
C ASP A 640 -0.79 -15.88 -12.45
N ILE A 641 -0.98 -16.25 -13.72
CA ILE A 641 -2.03 -15.75 -14.62
C ILE A 641 -3.15 -16.77 -14.91
N THR A 642 -3.29 -17.80 -14.09
CA THR A 642 -4.10 -18.97 -14.42
C THR A 642 -5.62 -18.79 -14.32
N LEU A 643 -6.11 -17.72 -13.69
CA LEU A 643 -7.54 -17.45 -13.50
C LEU A 643 -8.12 -16.49 -14.54
N VAL A 644 -7.32 -15.52 -15.00
CA VAL A 644 -7.73 -14.45 -15.93
C VAL A 644 -6.61 -14.27 -16.96
N THR A 645 -6.90 -14.61 -18.21
CA THR A 645 -5.90 -14.51 -19.28
C THR A 645 -5.56 -13.05 -19.62
N PRO A 646 -4.25 -12.70 -19.77
CA PRO A 646 -3.83 -11.40 -20.25
C PRO A 646 -4.44 -11.03 -21.59
N ARG A 647 -4.90 -9.78 -21.71
CA ARG A 647 -5.47 -9.22 -22.94
C ARG A 647 -5.27 -7.71 -22.99
N ALA A 648 -5.54 -7.09 -24.13
CA ALA A 648 -5.39 -5.64 -24.28
C ALA A 648 -6.27 -4.87 -23.26
N ARG A 649 -5.67 -3.89 -22.59
CA ARG A 649 -6.32 -3.03 -21.60
C ARG A 649 -6.89 -1.77 -22.27
N LYS A 650 -8.17 -1.81 -22.62
CA LYS A 650 -8.97 -0.77 -23.29
C LYS A 650 -10.06 -0.20 -22.36
N TYR A 651 -10.22 1.12 -22.35
CA TYR A 651 -11.23 1.83 -21.54
C TYR A 651 -12.10 2.78 -22.38
N GLU A 652 -12.00 2.70 -23.70
CA GLU A 652 -12.85 3.43 -24.64
C GLU A 652 -14.31 2.97 -24.57
N THR A 653 -14.53 1.70 -24.19
CA THR A 653 -15.86 1.07 -24.03
C THR A 653 -16.10 0.67 -22.58
N ALA A 654 -17.29 0.98 -22.07
CA ALA A 654 -17.72 0.66 -20.71
C ALA A 654 -17.76 -0.86 -20.46
N GLY A 655 -17.33 -1.30 -19.28
CA GLY A 655 -17.52 -2.68 -18.82
C GLY A 655 -16.69 -3.74 -19.55
N ALA A 656 -15.62 -3.36 -20.26
CA ALA A 656 -14.77 -4.29 -21.01
C ALA A 656 -14.19 -5.44 -20.15
N ALA A 657 -13.93 -5.18 -18.86
CA ALA A 657 -13.55 -6.22 -17.91
C ALA A 657 -14.77 -7.06 -17.48
N SER A 658 -15.84 -6.39 -17.06
CA SER A 658 -17.05 -7.01 -16.50
C SER A 658 -17.82 -7.88 -17.50
N ALA A 659 -17.81 -7.54 -18.80
CA ALA A 659 -18.47 -8.30 -19.86
C ALA A 659 -17.85 -9.69 -20.05
N VAL A 660 -16.53 -9.83 -19.88
CA VAL A 660 -15.83 -11.11 -19.98
C VAL A 660 -16.17 -12.03 -18.80
N ALA A 661 -16.25 -11.47 -17.59
CA ALA A 661 -16.64 -12.21 -16.39
C ALA A 661 -18.06 -12.83 -16.51
N ALA A 662 -18.99 -12.13 -17.17
CA ALA A 662 -20.35 -12.63 -17.42
C ALA A 662 -20.39 -13.82 -18.40
N THR A 663 -19.41 -13.94 -19.29
CA THR A 663 -19.30 -15.05 -20.25
C THR A 663 -18.56 -16.27 -19.69
N ALA A 664 -17.54 -16.07 -18.86
CA ALA A 664 -16.72 -17.14 -18.29
C ALA A 664 -17.48 -18.03 -17.27
N GLY A 665 -18.57 -17.53 -16.67
CA GLY A 665 -19.40 -18.29 -15.73
C GLY A 665 -20.31 -19.35 -16.38
N LYS A 666 -20.31 -19.48 -17.72
CA LYS A 666 -21.14 -20.48 -18.42
C LYS A 666 -20.43 -21.83 -18.64
N ASP A 667 -19.11 -21.88 -18.54
CA ASP A 667 -18.31 -23.09 -18.81
C ASP A 667 -17.99 -23.91 -17.54
N ASP A 668 -18.23 -23.36 -16.34
CA ASP A 668 -18.10 -24.04 -15.04
C ASP A 668 -19.36 -24.85 -14.65
N LYS A 669 -19.93 -25.63 -15.58
CA LYS A 669 -20.92 -26.67 -15.21
C LYS A 669 -20.20 -27.98 -14.88
N PRO A 670 -20.47 -28.62 -13.73
CA PRO A 670 -19.94 -29.95 -13.48
C PRO A 670 -20.46 -30.90 -14.56
N GLY A 671 -19.54 -31.67 -15.15
CA GLY A 671 -19.82 -32.61 -16.22
C GLY A 671 -21.00 -33.52 -15.88
N LYS A 672 -21.93 -33.66 -16.83
CA LYS A 672 -22.93 -34.71 -16.80
C LYS A 672 -22.23 -36.05 -17.01
N ASP A 673 -21.80 -36.69 -15.92
CA ASP A 673 -21.47 -38.10 -15.96
C ASP A 673 -22.74 -38.90 -16.22
N GLY A 674 -22.74 -39.60 -17.35
CA GLY A 674 -23.83 -40.45 -17.80
C GLY A 674 -24.03 -41.63 -16.86
N LYS A 675 -25.18 -41.68 -16.19
CA LYS A 675 -25.69 -42.92 -15.60
C LYS A 675 -26.27 -43.79 -16.72
N LYS A 676 -25.55 -44.85 -17.09
CA LYS A 676 -26.13 -46.03 -17.74
C LYS A 676 -26.96 -46.76 -16.69
N GLU A 677 -28.29 -46.71 -16.84
CA GLU A 677 -29.20 -47.64 -16.17
C GLU A 677 -29.17 -48.97 -16.90
N THR A 678 -28.70 -50.02 -16.22
CA THR A 678 -28.93 -51.41 -16.61
C THR A 678 -30.34 -51.82 -16.17
N GLN A 679 -31.25 -51.92 -17.14
CA GLN A 679 -32.51 -52.63 -16.96
C GLN A 679 -32.25 -54.13 -16.94
N ALA A 680 -32.65 -54.79 -15.85
CA ALA A 680 -32.97 -56.20 -15.85
C ALA A 680 -34.50 -56.31 -15.74
N GLN A 681 -35.13 -56.98 -16.69
CA GLN A 681 -36.43 -57.62 -16.52
C GLN A 681 -36.41 -58.97 -17.25
N PRO A 682 -37.18 -59.96 -16.78
CA PRO A 682 -37.42 -61.18 -17.55
C PRO A 682 -38.19 -60.90 -18.85
#